data_AF-A0A933L280-F1
#
_entry.id   AF-A0A933L280-F1
#
_cell.length_a   1.000
_cell.length_b   1.000
_cell.length_c   1.000
_cell.angle_alpha   90.00
_cell.angle_beta   90.00
_cell.angle_gamma   90.00
#
_symmetry.space_group_name_H-M   'P 1'
#
loop_
_entity.id
_entity.type
_entity.pdbx_description
1 polymer ?
#
loop_
_entity_poly.entity_id
_entity_poly.type
_entity_poly.pdbx_seq_one_letter_code
_entity_poly.pdbx_strand_id
1 'polypeptide(L)'
;MFDAREGYRFRFRSVSVTWPRKSADIITPATEQGSQQARGGESADPGGRHVTNSPRDKPPPADLMPAPPIARAGRRAAGMATIPGRVDALQLAVESLAPQVDQLYVYLNGFTEVPAFLRNVPSITTYASAEFGDRGDSGKFFGLRDSAARHFLSVDDDIIYPADYADRLTSRSSFYQAPVGVHGSLLKFPEYSYYDKRGRYLLHFRAGNPFDRRVHLLGTGTLSIDLESTPFNPHLPYPNMADHWVAKYFAERRVPMICLAREEGWLKSIVTQPGTIWDRNRAEQTAQAIIVGNVTRSIVRALPAVAGPFPKILVAIKTFNRQEYLKECLKSLIDTIEPAYDLVVAVADGGSTDGTLDYLDNLVLPFEFHIISGGRAYAPGQFNALIDLSKEIGADFTFVLDDDVVFRKAGWISAYRNAAIESGYHHLCHFNYAHGQDLSARGKGPEPKPSPHSRYRLTAYGTVESAMGALMTLTPAVVAAVGYADETNFFVRGQWHADYSARASRAGFNEYNRFFDISNSSEYIALQNELSVDYVTSLPSQSEDFLRASTPEERERRRRLVRDTARLRIERTGAAFQEGPADRRRITANDVFDSVLVINLDRRPDRMANMRRRLDAIGVKFARVPAVDGESPEMKADYAKLQSNFADTPVGTPSQLDGRTIYTDYRSDDQRRSYIEERYAGPAVRSAGALAYLRTYETILTEALASGAERILVFDDDCVFHRDFLELFDKAYSELPRAWKVFQLGTLQSNWRLTEPYSEHLYRPNGVIVGSHAVGLHREALPTLLRFTEAATLPFDIGPLHYASMEFCDSSFVTIPNLAIQENADTDIGTGVVHADRNVKKAATYRWDLDAYAE
;
A
#
# COMPACT_ATOMS: atom_id res chain seq x y z
N MET A 1 -20.35 5.18 -35.69
CA MET A 1 -20.96 6.37 -35.05
C MET A 1 -20.50 6.34 -33.60
N PHE A 2 -19.42 7.03 -33.28
CA PHE A 2 -18.86 7.07 -31.92
C PHE A 2 -19.05 8.48 -31.37
N ASP A 3 -19.83 8.59 -30.30
CA ASP A 3 -20.18 9.84 -29.64
C ASP A 3 -18.98 10.34 -28.83
N ALA A 4 -18.51 11.55 -29.15
CA ALA A 4 -17.33 12.19 -28.57
C ALA A 4 -17.61 12.86 -27.20
N ARG A 5 -18.50 12.28 -26.38
CA ARG A 5 -18.99 12.89 -25.13
C ARG A 5 -18.62 12.14 -23.85
N GLU A 6 -17.89 11.04 -23.91
CA GLU A 6 -17.35 10.42 -22.69
C GLU A 6 -16.03 11.09 -22.29
N GLY A 7 -16.05 11.86 -21.20
CA GLY A 7 -14.85 12.42 -20.60
C GLY A 7 -13.86 11.32 -20.21
N TYR A 8 -12.58 11.54 -20.55
CA TYR A 8 -11.47 10.63 -20.26
C TYR A 8 -11.39 10.36 -18.75
N ARG A 9 -11.56 9.09 -18.35
CA ARG A 9 -11.32 8.63 -16.97
C ARG A 9 -10.22 7.60 -16.98
N PHE A 10 -9.02 7.99 -16.54
CA PHE A 10 -8.10 7.05 -15.94
C PHE A 10 -8.80 6.42 -14.74
N ARG A 11 -8.95 5.10 -14.77
CA ARG A 11 -9.54 4.34 -13.69
C ARG A 11 -8.40 3.70 -12.91
N PHE A 12 -8.15 4.18 -11.70
CA PHE A 12 -7.61 3.30 -10.66
C PHE A 12 -8.72 2.30 -10.34
N ARG A 13 -8.74 1.12 -10.98
CA ARG A 13 -9.72 0.08 -10.69
C ARG A 13 -9.04 -1.24 -10.39
N SER A 14 -9.31 -1.72 -9.17
CA SER A 14 -9.23 -3.11 -8.74
C SER A 14 -10.23 -3.97 -9.53
N VAL A 15 -9.81 -5.12 -10.03
CA VAL A 15 -10.70 -6.21 -10.46
C VAL A 15 -10.08 -7.55 -10.08
N SER A 16 -10.89 -8.40 -9.46
CA SER A 16 -10.61 -9.80 -9.09
C SER A 16 -11.21 -10.76 -10.10
N VAL A 17 -10.46 -11.76 -10.61
CA VAL A 17 -11.03 -12.95 -11.30
C VAL A 17 -10.17 -14.20 -11.06
N THR A 18 -10.87 -15.33 -10.90
CA THR A 18 -10.47 -16.70 -10.53
C THR A 18 -9.76 -17.52 -11.61
N TRP A 19 -8.87 -18.42 -11.17
CA TRP A 19 -8.01 -19.30 -11.99
C TRP A 19 -8.58 -20.71 -12.19
N PRO A 20 -8.29 -21.37 -13.34
CA PRO A 20 -8.09 -22.82 -13.42
C PRO A 20 -6.61 -23.20 -13.22
N ARG A 21 -6.37 -24.31 -12.50
CA ARG A 21 -5.04 -24.82 -12.12
C ARG A 21 -4.35 -25.65 -13.21
N LYS A 22 -3.03 -25.39 -13.35
CA LYS A 22 -1.86 -26.28 -13.55
C LYS A 22 -1.85 -27.35 -14.66
N SER A 23 -0.75 -27.36 -15.39
CA SER A 23 0.27 -28.41 -15.23
C SER A 23 1.68 -27.81 -15.30
N ALA A 24 2.54 -28.28 -14.40
CA ALA A 24 3.93 -27.93 -14.29
C ALA A 24 4.75 -28.96 -15.05
N ASP A 25 5.86 -28.55 -15.64
CA ASP A 25 7.05 -29.38 -15.73
C ASP A 25 8.29 -28.51 -15.50
N ILE A 26 9.15 -29.01 -14.62
CA ILE A 26 10.36 -28.40 -14.10
C ILE A 26 11.54 -29.28 -14.57
N ILE A 27 12.73 -28.68 -14.54
CA ILE A 27 14.09 -29.25 -14.40
C ILE A 27 14.68 -29.76 -15.73
N THR A 28 15.91 -29.46 -16.17
CA THR A 28 17.18 -29.19 -15.45
C THR A 28 18.26 -28.64 -16.40
N PRO A 29 19.27 -27.90 -15.92
CA PRO A 29 20.44 -27.50 -16.70
C PRO A 29 21.59 -28.50 -16.58
N ALA A 30 22.41 -28.62 -17.64
CA ALA A 30 23.68 -29.33 -17.64
C ALA A 30 24.64 -28.59 -18.60
N THR A 31 25.63 -27.86 -18.09
CA THR A 31 27.02 -28.25 -17.75
C THR A 31 28.03 -27.82 -18.82
N GLU A 32 29.11 -27.23 -18.31
CA GLU A 32 30.31 -26.76 -18.99
C GLU A 32 31.07 -27.85 -19.75
N GLN A 33 31.71 -27.43 -20.85
CA GLN A 33 33.00 -27.88 -21.42
C GLN A 33 33.31 -26.83 -22.51
N GLY A 34 34.39 -26.04 -22.52
CA GLY A 34 35.79 -26.36 -22.28
C GLY A 34 36.52 -26.29 -23.62
N SER A 35 37.32 -25.24 -23.86
CA SER A 35 38.59 -25.31 -24.63
C SER A 35 39.26 -23.93 -24.81
N GLN A 36 40.54 -23.93 -24.49
CA GLN A 36 41.53 -22.87 -24.68
C GLN A 36 41.96 -22.77 -26.15
N GLN A 37 42.36 -21.57 -26.60
CA GLN A 37 43.67 -21.39 -27.27
C GLN A 37 44.07 -19.92 -27.42
N ALA A 38 45.37 -19.70 -27.36
CA ALA A 38 46.08 -18.44 -27.15
C ALA A 38 46.67 -17.83 -28.44
N ARG A 39 47.35 -16.67 -28.23
CA ARG A 39 48.30 -15.88 -29.06
C ARG A 39 47.67 -14.54 -29.49
N GLY A 40 48.28 -13.36 -29.33
CA GLY A 40 49.65 -12.96 -29.00
C GLY A 40 49.90 -11.65 -29.78
N GLY A 41 50.62 -10.67 -29.21
CA GLY A 41 51.08 -9.50 -29.97
C GLY A 41 51.20 -8.21 -29.16
N GLU A 42 52.38 -7.99 -28.58
CA GLU A 42 52.86 -6.70 -28.09
C GLU A 42 53.18 -5.75 -29.25
N SER A 43 53.01 -4.44 -29.05
CA SER A 43 53.95 -3.44 -29.55
C SER A 43 53.89 -2.18 -28.69
N ALA A 44 55.05 -1.82 -28.13
CA ALA A 44 55.36 -0.53 -27.55
C ALA A 44 56.18 0.26 -28.60
N ASP A 45 56.03 1.60 -28.66
CA ASP A 45 57.11 2.60 -28.55
C ASP A 45 56.52 4.06 -28.64
N PRO A 46 57.27 5.17 -28.54
CA PRO A 46 57.26 6.03 -27.35
C PRO A 46 57.09 7.54 -27.68
N GLY A 47 57.19 8.41 -26.67
CA GLY A 47 57.71 9.78 -26.90
C GLY A 47 56.96 10.95 -26.27
N GLY A 48 57.33 11.27 -25.02
CA GLY A 48 57.77 12.61 -24.60
C GLY A 48 56.77 13.77 -24.52
N ARG A 49 56.45 14.22 -23.31
CA ARG A 49 57.09 15.39 -22.63
C ARG A 49 56.25 15.84 -21.44
N HIS A 50 56.90 15.89 -20.28
CA HIS A 50 56.40 16.53 -19.06
C HIS A 50 56.25 18.05 -19.25
N VAL A 51 55.07 18.57 -18.92
CA VAL A 51 54.90 19.95 -18.42
C VAL A 51 54.02 19.88 -17.19
N THR A 52 54.62 20.15 -16.05
CA THR A 52 53.99 20.30 -14.74
C THR A 52 53.26 21.64 -14.67
N ASN A 53 51.96 21.63 -14.38
CA ASN A 53 51.31 22.74 -13.67
C ASN A 53 50.14 22.20 -12.84
N SER A 54 50.23 22.46 -11.54
CA SER A 54 49.35 21.97 -10.47
C SER A 54 47.92 22.53 -10.60
N PRO A 55 46.85 21.72 -10.44
CA PRO A 55 45.51 22.24 -10.21
C PRO A 55 45.33 22.55 -8.72
N ARG A 56 45.08 23.81 -8.37
CA ARG A 56 44.40 24.15 -7.11
C ARG A 56 42.89 24.21 -7.39
N ASP A 57 42.16 23.52 -6.53
CA ASP A 57 40.72 23.58 -6.26
C ASP A 57 39.78 23.16 -7.40
N LYS A 58 39.72 21.84 -7.63
CA LYS A 58 38.50 21.16 -8.06
C LYS A 58 37.81 20.59 -6.81
N PRO A 59 36.52 20.84 -6.55
CA PRO A 59 35.78 19.98 -5.63
C PRO A 59 35.68 18.58 -6.26
N PRO A 60 35.85 17.49 -5.48
CA PRO A 60 35.71 16.15 -6.02
C PRO A 60 34.26 15.89 -6.46
N PRO A 61 34.03 15.01 -7.46
CA PRO A 61 32.68 14.53 -7.78
C PRO A 61 32.10 13.76 -6.59
N ALA A 62 30.78 13.82 -6.40
CA ALA A 62 30.06 13.20 -5.31
C ALA A 62 30.42 11.72 -5.12
N ASP A 63 31.16 11.44 -4.06
CA ASP A 63 31.42 10.12 -3.53
C ASP A 63 30.10 9.44 -3.13
N LEU A 64 30.04 8.11 -3.25
CA LEU A 64 29.16 7.28 -2.43
C LEU A 64 29.16 7.85 -1.01
N MET A 65 27.98 8.07 -0.40
CA MET A 65 27.90 8.64 0.94
C MET A 65 28.96 7.95 1.82
N PRO A 66 29.93 8.70 2.37
CA PRO A 66 31.00 8.10 3.16
C PRO A 66 30.34 7.24 4.23
N ALA A 67 30.82 6.00 4.41
CA ALA A 67 30.33 5.15 5.48
C ALA A 67 30.40 5.97 6.77
N PRO A 68 29.27 6.16 7.48
CA PRO A 68 29.29 6.95 8.70
C PRO A 68 30.33 6.37 9.64
N PRO A 69 31.10 7.21 10.36
CA PRO A 69 32.04 6.72 11.35
C PRO A 69 31.29 5.81 12.33
N ILE A 70 31.85 4.62 12.60
CA ILE A 70 31.29 3.67 13.57
C ILE A 70 31.43 4.30 14.96
N ALA A 71 30.46 5.10 15.36
CA ALA A 71 30.36 5.61 16.71
C ALA A 71 29.81 4.48 17.60
N ARG A 72 30.63 3.95 18.52
CA ARG A 72 30.11 3.18 19.67
C ARG A 72 29.34 4.15 20.58
N ALA A 73 28.07 4.39 20.29
CA ALA A 73 27.25 5.29 21.10
C ALA A 73 25.89 4.65 21.36
N GLY A 74 25.79 3.87 22.44
CA GLY A 74 24.53 3.38 22.99
C GLY A 74 24.54 1.92 23.39
N ARG A 75 23.83 1.59 24.48
CA ARG A 75 23.54 0.22 24.89
C ARG A 75 22.65 -0.45 23.85
N ARG A 76 22.98 -1.70 23.49
CA ARG A 76 22.31 -2.53 22.48
C ARG A 76 21.54 -3.66 23.15
N ALA A 77 20.27 -3.79 22.80
CA ALA A 77 19.48 -4.97 23.12
C ALA A 77 19.02 -5.68 21.85
N ALA A 78 18.85 -6.99 21.92
CA ALA A 78 18.19 -7.77 20.88
C ALA A 78 17.00 -8.54 21.45
N GLY A 79 15.99 -8.78 20.62
CA GLY A 79 14.86 -9.63 20.96
C GLY A 79 14.64 -10.71 19.90
N MET A 80 14.38 -11.93 20.36
CA MET A 80 14.23 -13.15 19.55
C MET A 80 13.00 -13.93 20.01
N ALA A 81 12.30 -14.59 19.09
CA ALA A 81 11.19 -15.49 19.40
C ALA A 81 11.48 -16.88 18.82
N THR A 82 11.09 -17.93 19.54
CA THR A 82 11.39 -19.32 19.17
C THR A 82 10.26 -20.26 19.59
N ILE A 83 10.25 -21.46 18.99
CA ILE A 83 9.35 -22.59 19.30
C ILE A 83 10.16 -23.85 19.68
N PRO A 84 9.57 -24.88 20.33
CA PRO A 84 10.33 -26.04 20.82
C PRO A 84 11.03 -26.84 19.71
N GLY A 85 10.47 -26.83 18.49
CA GLY A 85 11.07 -27.52 17.34
C GLY A 85 12.31 -26.84 16.74
N ARG A 86 12.78 -25.70 17.29
CA ARG A 86 13.90 -24.90 16.75
C ARG A 86 15.08 -24.76 17.71
N VAL A 87 15.14 -25.54 18.78
CA VAL A 87 16.16 -25.40 19.84
C VAL A 87 17.61 -25.45 19.31
N ASP A 88 17.91 -26.33 18.37
CA ASP A 88 19.26 -26.43 17.80
C ASP A 88 19.63 -25.18 16.97
N ALA A 89 18.67 -24.67 16.19
CA ALA A 89 18.86 -23.44 15.42
C ALA A 89 18.99 -22.22 16.34
N LEU A 90 18.15 -22.15 17.36
CA LEU A 90 18.18 -21.13 18.41
C LEU A 90 19.55 -21.07 19.07
N GLN A 91 20.15 -22.21 19.40
CA GLN A 91 21.47 -22.24 20.03
C GLN A 91 22.53 -21.57 19.13
N LEU A 92 22.58 -21.91 17.84
CA LEU A 92 23.53 -21.32 16.89
C LEU A 92 23.27 -19.81 16.67
N ALA A 93 21.99 -19.41 16.61
CA ALA A 93 21.61 -18.01 16.49
C ALA A 93 22.06 -17.19 17.72
N VAL A 94 21.84 -17.73 18.92
CA VAL A 94 22.26 -17.12 20.18
C VAL A 94 23.78 -17.04 20.27
N GLU A 95 24.51 -18.11 19.94
CA GLU A 95 25.98 -18.14 19.94
C GLU A 95 26.60 -17.09 19.02
N SER A 96 25.99 -16.84 17.85
CA SER A 96 26.47 -15.84 16.89
C SER A 96 26.09 -14.40 17.22
N LEU A 97 24.93 -14.17 17.87
CA LEU A 97 24.41 -12.83 18.14
C LEU A 97 24.73 -12.29 19.54
N ALA A 98 24.64 -13.13 20.58
CA ALA A 98 24.78 -12.70 21.97
C ALA A 98 26.09 -11.94 22.27
N PRO A 99 27.25 -12.27 21.66
CA PRO A 99 28.49 -11.50 21.86
C PRO A 99 28.44 -10.05 21.34
N GLN A 100 27.46 -9.72 20.48
CA GLN A 100 27.37 -8.43 19.80
C GLN A 100 26.38 -7.46 20.46
N VAL A 101 25.69 -7.87 21.54
CA VAL A 101 24.67 -7.08 22.23
C VAL A 101 24.89 -7.10 23.75
N ASP A 102 24.43 -6.05 24.44
CA ASP A 102 24.55 -5.97 25.90
C ASP A 102 23.45 -6.77 26.62
N GLN A 103 22.32 -6.98 25.95
CA GLN A 103 21.19 -7.76 26.46
C GLN A 103 20.47 -8.49 25.32
N LEU A 104 20.16 -9.77 25.51
CA LEU A 104 19.31 -10.56 24.61
C LEU A 104 18.04 -10.97 25.36
N TYR A 105 16.88 -10.72 24.74
CA TYR A 105 15.57 -11.16 25.22
C TYR A 105 15.08 -12.32 24.34
N VAL A 106 14.75 -13.46 24.94
CA VAL A 106 14.28 -14.65 24.21
C VAL A 106 12.86 -14.99 24.63
N TYR A 107 11.92 -14.94 23.70
CA TYR A 107 10.52 -15.30 23.92
C TYR A 107 10.27 -16.75 23.51
N LEU A 108 9.93 -17.59 24.48
CA LEU A 108 9.75 -19.04 24.35
C LEU A 108 8.26 -19.36 24.14
N ASN A 109 7.82 -19.47 22.89
CA ASN A 109 6.45 -19.86 22.55
C ASN A 109 6.28 -21.38 22.67
N GLY A 110 5.34 -21.85 23.49
CA GLY A 110 4.98 -23.26 23.62
C GLY A 110 6.01 -24.13 24.36
N PHE A 111 7.00 -23.54 25.02
CA PHE A 111 7.97 -24.28 25.84
C PHE A 111 7.39 -24.64 27.20
N THR A 112 7.66 -25.87 27.66
CA THR A 112 7.37 -26.32 29.02
C THR A 112 8.49 -25.96 30.00
N GLU A 113 9.73 -25.86 29.51
CA GLU A 113 10.90 -25.48 30.29
C GLU A 113 11.87 -24.60 29.48
N VAL A 114 12.68 -23.79 30.19
CA VAL A 114 13.71 -22.96 29.59
C VAL A 114 14.90 -23.81 29.14
N PRO A 115 15.33 -23.74 27.86
CA PRO A 115 16.52 -24.45 27.35
C PRO A 115 17.79 -24.21 28.17
N ALA A 116 18.59 -25.25 28.37
CA ALA A 116 19.72 -25.22 29.30
C ALA A 116 20.76 -24.12 29.00
N PHE A 117 21.06 -23.87 27.72
CA PHE A 117 22.03 -22.85 27.29
C PHE A 117 21.54 -21.40 27.48
N LEU A 118 20.26 -21.20 27.80
CA LEU A 118 19.69 -19.90 28.13
C LEU A 118 19.61 -19.65 29.65
N ARG A 119 19.74 -20.71 30.47
CA ARG A 119 19.61 -20.61 31.93
C ARG A 119 20.83 -19.96 32.55
N ASN A 120 20.61 -19.03 33.48
CA ASN A 120 21.65 -18.37 34.27
C ASN A 120 22.73 -17.63 33.46
N VAL A 121 22.40 -17.18 32.24
CA VAL A 121 23.29 -16.33 31.44
C VAL A 121 22.96 -14.86 31.73
N PRO A 122 23.85 -14.06 32.37
CA PRO A 122 23.49 -12.71 32.82
C PRO A 122 23.05 -11.75 31.71
N SER A 123 23.54 -11.94 30.49
CA SER A 123 23.18 -11.13 29.32
C SER A 123 21.93 -11.64 28.58
N ILE A 124 21.23 -12.67 29.09
CA ILE A 124 20.04 -13.25 28.47
C ILE A 124 18.88 -13.21 29.46
N THR A 125 17.72 -12.73 29.00
CA THR A 125 16.45 -12.77 29.73
C THR A 125 15.42 -13.55 28.92
N THR A 126 14.75 -14.51 29.54
CA THR A 126 13.76 -15.35 28.88
C THR A 126 12.35 -15.02 29.35
N TYR A 127 11.39 -15.04 28.44
CA TYR A 127 9.96 -14.97 28.75
C TYR A 127 9.27 -16.20 28.15
N ALA A 128 8.27 -16.74 28.83
CA ALA A 128 7.57 -17.94 28.37
C ALA A 128 6.09 -17.65 28.07
N SER A 129 5.56 -18.28 27.03
CA SER A 129 4.13 -18.16 26.70
C SER A 129 3.21 -18.74 27.77
N ALA A 130 3.70 -19.65 28.62
CA ALA A 130 2.95 -20.17 29.76
C ALA A 130 2.56 -19.08 30.77
N GLU A 131 3.36 -18.01 30.86
CA GLU A 131 3.11 -16.89 31.77
C GLU A 131 2.46 -15.70 31.04
N PHE A 132 2.89 -15.43 29.81
CA PHE A 132 2.52 -14.20 29.12
C PHE A 132 1.69 -14.41 27.84
N GLY A 133 1.23 -15.63 27.56
CA GLY A 133 0.45 -15.99 26.36
C GLY A 133 1.32 -16.27 25.12
N ASP A 134 0.76 -16.95 24.13
CA ASP A 134 1.45 -17.17 22.85
C ASP A 134 1.47 -15.86 22.05
N ARG A 135 2.66 -15.44 21.60
CA ARG A 135 2.86 -14.21 20.81
C ARG A 135 3.40 -14.50 19.41
N GLY A 136 3.67 -15.75 19.06
CA GLY A 136 4.31 -16.10 17.79
C GLY A 136 5.58 -15.29 17.53
N ASP A 137 5.73 -14.81 16.30
CA ASP A 137 6.87 -13.95 15.90
C ASP A 137 6.95 -12.63 16.68
N SER A 138 5.83 -12.05 17.10
CA SER A 138 5.78 -10.75 17.79
C SER A 138 6.45 -10.78 19.17
N GLY A 139 6.66 -11.97 19.74
CA GLY A 139 7.39 -12.17 20.99
C GLY A 139 8.80 -11.58 20.98
N LYS A 140 9.43 -11.43 19.81
CA LYS A 140 10.75 -10.80 19.65
C LYS A 140 10.77 -9.33 20.08
N PHE A 141 9.62 -8.66 20.15
CA PHE A 141 9.52 -7.27 20.62
C PHE A 141 9.18 -7.17 22.11
N PHE A 142 8.90 -8.28 22.78
CA PHE A 142 8.36 -8.27 24.14
C PHE A 142 9.34 -7.67 25.17
N GLY A 143 10.64 -7.91 24.99
CA GLY A 143 11.69 -7.36 25.85
C GLY A 143 11.83 -5.84 25.80
N LEU A 144 11.24 -5.15 24.81
CA LEU A 144 11.26 -3.68 24.73
C LEU A 144 10.72 -3.02 26.01
N ARG A 145 9.71 -3.63 26.64
CA ARG A 145 9.08 -3.10 27.86
C ARG A 145 10.02 -3.01 29.05
N ASP A 146 11.05 -3.86 29.07
CA ASP A 146 12.02 -3.99 30.15
C ASP A 146 13.40 -3.45 29.72
N SER A 147 13.49 -2.87 28.52
CA SER A 147 14.76 -2.43 27.94
C SER A 147 14.96 -0.93 28.14
N ALA A 148 16.16 -0.57 28.62
CA ALA A 148 16.68 0.79 28.61
C ALA A 148 17.76 0.97 27.52
N ALA A 149 17.76 0.10 26.50
CA ALA A 149 18.72 0.18 25.41
C ALA A 149 18.41 1.39 24.51
N ARG A 150 19.46 2.00 23.96
CA ARG A 150 19.31 2.97 22.88
C ARG A 150 18.98 2.26 21.58
N HIS A 151 19.65 1.14 21.32
CA HIS A 151 19.51 0.38 20.09
C HIS A 151 18.76 -0.91 20.37
N PHE A 152 17.70 -1.18 19.61
CA PHE A 152 16.98 -2.44 19.66
C PHE A 152 17.09 -3.19 18.33
N LEU A 153 17.53 -4.44 18.40
CA LEU A 153 17.58 -5.35 17.27
C LEU A 153 16.48 -6.40 17.40
N SER A 154 15.80 -6.68 16.31
CA SER A 154 14.79 -7.73 16.22
C SER A 154 15.31 -8.79 15.25
N VAL A 155 15.36 -10.03 15.73
CA VAL A 155 16.12 -11.13 15.14
C VAL A 155 15.32 -12.43 15.10
N ASP A 156 15.61 -13.29 14.11
CA ASP A 156 15.08 -14.66 14.03
C ASP A 156 16.05 -15.69 14.65
N ASP A 157 15.47 -16.83 15.06
CA ASP A 157 16.13 -17.96 15.70
C ASP A 157 16.78 -18.95 14.72
N ASP A 158 16.60 -18.74 13.41
CA ASP A 158 17.08 -19.60 12.33
C ASP A 158 18.14 -18.92 11.44
N ILE A 159 18.88 -17.96 12.01
CA ILE A 159 19.91 -17.19 11.30
C ILE A 159 21.23 -17.19 12.09
N ILE A 160 22.34 -17.40 11.38
CA ILE A 160 23.70 -17.17 11.89
C ILE A 160 24.10 -15.73 11.51
N TYR A 161 24.39 -14.93 12.53
CA TYR A 161 24.73 -13.52 12.38
C TYR A 161 26.25 -13.32 12.21
N PRO A 162 26.70 -12.51 11.23
CA PRO A 162 28.12 -12.18 11.07
C PRO A 162 28.60 -11.30 12.24
N ALA A 163 29.90 -11.33 12.53
CA ALA A 163 30.47 -10.68 13.73
C ALA A 163 30.34 -9.15 13.74
N ASP A 164 30.14 -8.52 12.58
CA ASP A 164 29.93 -7.08 12.41
C ASP A 164 28.44 -6.69 12.35
N TYR A 165 27.51 -7.65 12.51
CA TYR A 165 26.07 -7.45 12.30
C TYR A 165 25.50 -6.31 13.14
N ALA A 166 25.68 -6.37 14.47
CA ALA A 166 25.06 -5.39 15.35
C ALA A 166 25.69 -3.99 15.17
N ASP A 167 27.01 -3.91 15.06
CA ASP A 167 27.73 -2.63 14.85
C ASP A 167 27.28 -1.96 13.54
N ARG A 168 27.19 -2.74 12.46
CA ARG A 168 26.78 -2.23 11.14
C ARG A 168 25.34 -1.72 11.15
N LEU A 169 24.40 -2.49 11.69
CA LEU A 169 22.98 -2.11 11.69
C LEU A 169 22.73 -0.89 12.59
N THR A 170 23.28 -0.88 13.80
CA THR A 170 23.07 0.22 14.76
C THR A 170 23.72 1.52 14.32
N SER A 171 24.91 1.47 13.71
CA SER A 171 25.53 2.65 13.11
C SER A 171 24.67 3.23 11.97
N ARG A 172 24.11 2.36 11.12
CA ARG A 172 23.27 2.77 9.99
C ARG A 172 21.90 3.29 10.43
N SER A 173 21.27 2.71 11.44
CA SER A 173 20.00 3.22 11.98
C SER A 173 20.16 4.63 12.56
N SER A 174 21.22 4.88 13.33
CA SER A 174 21.52 6.24 13.82
C SER A 174 21.80 7.21 12.67
N PHE A 175 22.56 6.79 11.66
CA PHE A 175 22.91 7.66 10.54
C PHE A 175 21.68 8.11 9.75
N TYR A 176 20.79 7.17 9.41
CA TYR A 176 19.57 7.49 8.68
C TYR A 176 18.46 8.06 9.59
N GLN A 177 18.61 7.95 10.91
CA GLN A 177 17.54 8.22 11.88
C GLN A 177 16.26 7.46 11.55
N ALA A 178 16.44 6.20 11.15
CA ALA A 178 15.40 5.36 10.57
C ALA A 178 15.62 3.89 10.93
N PRO A 179 14.56 3.07 10.99
CA PRO A 179 14.67 1.63 11.06
C PRO A 179 15.43 1.08 9.84
N VAL A 180 16.37 0.18 10.10
CA VAL A 180 17.17 -0.48 9.07
C VAL A 180 17.08 -2.00 9.18
N GLY A 181 17.28 -2.69 8.07
CA GLY A 181 17.43 -4.14 8.08
C GLY A 181 18.03 -4.67 6.80
N VAL A 182 18.05 -6.00 6.64
CA VAL A 182 18.63 -6.65 5.44
C VAL A 182 17.67 -7.60 4.73
N HIS A 183 16.49 -7.82 5.28
CA HIS A 183 15.37 -8.42 4.57
C HIS A 183 14.35 -7.32 4.29
N GLY A 184 13.97 -7.09 3.03
CA GLY A 184 13.03 -6.02 2.69
C GLY A 184 12.17 -6.33 1.46
N SER A 185 11.05 -5.62 1.32
CA SER A 185 10.14 -5.75 0.18
C SER A 185 9.80 -4.40 -0.45
N LEU A 186 9.84 -4.35 -1.78
CA LEU A 186 9.25 -3.30 -2.59
C LEU A 186 7.96 -3.83 -3.19
N LEU A 187 6.88 -3.09 -3.04
CA LEU A 187 5.54 -3.49 -3.47
C LEU A 187 5.26 -2.99 -4.88
N LYS A 188 4.47 -3.77 -5.61
CA LYS A 188 3.91 -3.39 -6.92
C LYS A 188 2.49 -2.82 -6.74
N PHE A 189 2.11 -1.85 -7.58
CA PHE A 189 0.82 -1.15 -7.50
C PHE A 189 0.06 -1.22 -8.85
N PRO A 190 -1.29 -1.24 -8.84
CA PRO A 190 -2.20 -1.25 -7.68
C PRO A 190 -2.59 -2.66 -7.20
N GLU A 191 -2.26 -3.71 -7.95
CA GLU A 191 -2.65 -5.09 -7.62
C GLU A 191 -1.81 -5.63 -6.46
N TYR A 192 -2.47 -5.96 -5.35
CA TYR A 192 -1.79 -6.30 -4.11
C TYR A 192 -2.31 -7.59 -3.47
N SER A 193 -1.49 -8.65 -3.62
CA SER A 193 -1.45 -9.79 -2.71
C SER A 193 -0.01 -9.97 -2.25
N TYR A 194 0.30 -9.71 -0.97
CA TYR A 194 1.65 -9.88 -0.40
C TYR A 194 2.24 -11.27 -0.65
N TYR A 195 1.36 -12.27 -0.65
CA TYR A 195 1.73 -13.67 -0.78
C TYR A 195 1.93 -14.09 -2.25
N ASP A 196 1.51 -13.28 -3.22
CA ASP A 196 1.92 -13.44 -4.61
C ASP A 196 3.34 -12.90 -4.80
N LYS A 197 4.26 -13.76 -5.25
CA LYS A 197 5.63 -13.37 -5.56
C LYS A 197 5.71 -12.33 -6.69
N ARG A 198 4.65 -12.17 -7.49
CA ARG A 198 4.54 -11.13 -8.53
C ARG A 198 4.13 -9.77 -7.97
N GLY A 199 3.54 -9.72 -6.78
CA GLY A 199 3.09 -8.49 -6.12
C GLY A 199 4.20 -7.71 -5.42
N ARG A 200 5.43 -8.24 -5.36
CA ARG A 200 6.56 -7.57 -4.71
C ARG A 200 7.92 -8.04 -5.24
N TYR A 201 8.90 -7.16 -5.12
CA TYR A 201 10.31 -7.52 -5.22
C TYR A 201 10.89 -7.75 -3.83
N LEU A 202 11.49 -8.93 -3.63
CA LEU A 202 12.02 -9.38 -2.35
C LEU A 202 13.54 -9.21 -2.30
N LEU A 203 14.02 -8.36 -1.40
CA LEU A 203 15.43 -8.24 -1.04
C LEU A 203 15.72 -9.21 0.10
N HIS A 204 15.90 -10.49 -0.24
CA HIS A 204 16.08 -11.56 0.74
C HIS A 204 17.45 -11.46 1.45
N PHE A 205 17.53 -11.58 2.77
CA PHE A 205 18.77 -11.38 3.55
C PHE A 205 19.99 -12.20 3.08
N ARG A 206 19.77 -13.40 2.50
CA ARG A 206 20.84 -14.24 1.91
C ARG A 206 21.42 -13.68 0.61
N ALA A 207 20.62 -12.97 -0.17
CA ALA A 207 21.04 -12.43 -1.46
C ALA A 207 21.87 -11.15 -1.27
N GLY A 208 22.78 -10.90 -2.20
CA GLY A 208 23.50 -9.63 -2.27
C GLY A 208 22.55 -8.47 -2.53
N ASN A 209 22.84 -7.33 -1.92
CA ASN A 209 22.20 -6.06 -2.21
C ASN A 209 23.31 -5.01 -2.39
N PRO A 210 23.53 -4.46 -3.59
CA PRO A 210 24.70 -3.63 -3.85
C PRO A 210 24.65 -2.24 -3.19
N PHE A 211 23.48 -1.77 -2.73
CA PHE A 211 23.33 -0.43 -2.17
C PHE A 211 22.19 -0.35 -1.14
N ASP A 212 22.36 0.55 -0.17
CA ASP A 212 21.31 0.92 0.77
C ASP A 212 20.14 1.51 -0.02
N ARG A 213 18.91 1.07 0.28
CA ARG A 213 17.72 1.56 -0.43
C ARG A 213 16.51 1.66 0.47
N ARG A 214 15.65 2.64 0.21
CA ARG A 214 14.33 2.70 0.84
C ARG A 214 13.51 1.47 0.41
N VAL A 215 12.75 0.90 1.34
CA VAL A 215 11.81 -0.19 1.08
C VAL A 215 10.47 0.09 1.74
N HIS A 216 9.42 -0.57 1.29
CA HIS A 216 8.07 -0.40 1.87
C HIS A 216 7.87 -1.25 3.12
N LEU A 217 8.57 -2.37 3.23
CA LEU A 217 8.56 -3.23 4.41
C LEU A 217 9.96 -3.75 4.70
N LEU A 218 10.30 -3.85 5.99
CA LEU A 218 11.45 -4.60 6.49
C LEU A 218 10.97 -5.88 7.16
N GLY A 219 11.68 -6.98 6.91
CA GLY A 219 11.51 -8.22 7.64
C GLY A 219 12.03 -8.06 9.06
N THR A 220 11.17 -8.32 10.05
CA THR A 220 11.48 -8.15 11.48
C THR A 220 12.49 -9.15 12.01
N GLY A 221 12.86 -10.18 11.25
CA GLY A 221 13.96 -11.08 11.58
C GLY A 221 15.36 -10.48 11.43
N THR A 222 15.49 -9.28 10.85
CA THR A 222 16.79 -8.64 10.61
C THR A 222 16.77 -7.12 10.82
N LEU A 223 15.95 -6.66 11.77
CA LEU A 223 15.62 -5.24 11.94
C LEU A 223 16.46 -4.62 13.07
N SER A 224 16.84 -3.35 12.92
CA SER A 224 17.44 -2.54 13.97
C SER A 224 16.85 -1.13 14.00
N ILE A 225 16.64 -0.62 15.20
CA ILE A 225 16.01 0.67 15.47
C ILE A 225 16.87 1.43 16.50
N ASP A 226 17.20 2.68 16.21
CA ASP A 226 17.70 3.63 17.22
C ASP A 226 16.49 4.25 17.92
N LEU A 227 16.20 3.79 19.14
CA LEU A 227 15.02 4.16 19.92
C LEU A 227 15.04 5.63 20.38
N GLU A 228 16.22 6.28 20.36
CA GLU A 228 16.36 7.69 20.70
C GLU A 228 15.85 8.58 19.57
N SER A 229 16.29 8.33 18.33
CA SER A 229 15.84 9.09 17.15
C SER A 229 14.48 8.63 16.62
N THR A 230 14.11 7.38 16.90
CA THR A 230 12.92 6.75 16.34
C THR A 230 12.15 6.03 17.45
N PRO A 231 11.33 6.77 18.23
CA PRO A 231 10.48 6.17 19.25
C PRO A 231 9.66 5.02 18.67
N PHE A 232 9.70 3.87 19.33
CA PHE A 232 9.11 2.65 18.82
C PHE A 232 8.33 1.92 19.90
N ASN A 233 7.03 1.82 19.68
CA ASN A 233 6.09 1.06 20.51
C ASN A 233 4.92 0.60 19.64
N PRO A 234 5.13 -0.40 18.76
CA PRO A 234 4.11 -0.82 17.82
C PRO A 234 3.00 -1.60 18.53
N HIS A 235 1.76 -1.38 18.11
CA HIS A 235 0.68 -2.30 18.41
C HIS A 235 0.76 -3.48 17.44
N LEU A 236 0.93 -4.71 17.97
CA LEU A 236 1.09 -5.95 17.20
C LEU A 236 -0.10 -6.89 17.47
N PRO A 237 -1.30 -6.60 16.93
CA PRO A 237 -2.54 -7.26 17.34
C PRO A 237 -2.65 -8.73 16.89
N TYR A 238 -1.87 -9.14 15.88
CA TYR A 238 -1.94 -10.48 15.31
C TYR A 238 -0.53 -11.08 15.23
N PRO A 239 -0.32 -12.33 15.68
CA PRO A 239 0.95 -13.01 15.55
C PRO A 239 1.23 -13.37 14.08
N ASN A 240 2.49 -13.63 13.79
CA ASN A 240 3.04 -14.13 12.53
C ASN A 240 2.90 -13.16 11.34
N MET A 241 2.94 -11.87 11.63
CA MET A 241 2.92 -10.78 10.64
C MET A 241 3.54 -9.50 11.21
N ALA A 242 4.51 -9.65 12.13
CA ALA A 242 5.11 -8.51 12.80
C ALA A 242 5.76 -7.53 11.81
N ASP A 243 6.29 -8.02 10.69
CA ASP A 243 6.80 -7.22 9.57
C ASP A 243 5.77 -6.20 9.04
N HIS A 244 4.51 -6.61 8.88
CA HIS A 244 3.45 -5.73 8.37
C HIS A 244 3.04 -4.68 9.40
N TRP A 245 2.87 -5.07 10.66
CA TRP A 245 2.50 -4.12 11.71
C TRP A 245 3.59 -3.10 11.99
N VAL A 246 4.86 -3.53 11.99
CA VAL A 246 6.01 -2.64 12.11
C VAL A 246 6.11 -1.70 10.91
N ALA A 247 5.91 -2.20 9.69
CA ALA A 247 5.88 -1.36 8.51
C ALA A 247 4.73 -0.34 8.55
N LYS A 248 3.53 -0.74 8.97
CA LYS A 248 2.38 0.15 9.19
C LYS A 248 2.70 1.23 10.22
N TYR A 249 3.27 0.85 11.36
CA TYR A 249 3.64 1.77 12.43
C TYR A 249 4.54 2.91 11.94
N PHE A 250 5.57 2.59 11.16
CA PHE A 250 6.50 3.58 10.61
C PHE A 250 5.90 4.38 9.46
N ALA A 251 5.15 3.75 8.56
CA ALA A 251 4.49 4.43 7.45
C ALA A 251 3.51 5.52 7.94
N GLU A 252 2.67 5.21 8.93
CA GLU A 252 1.74 6.18 9.53
C GLU A 252 2.44 7.35 10.22
N ARG A 253 3.67 7.14 10.70
CA ARG A 253 4.53 8.16 11.31
C ARG A 253 5.46 8.85 10.32
N ARG A 254 5.33 8.53 9.02
CA ARG A 254 6.14 9.09 7.93
C ARG A 254 7.65 8.82 8.10
N VAL A 255 8.00 7.72 8.76
CA VAL A 255 9.39 7.30 8.97
C VAL A 255 9.79 6.32 7.86
N PRO A 256 10.87 6.55 7.11
CA PRO A 256 11.32 5.65 6.06
C PRO A 256 11.92 4.37 6.66
N MET A 257 11.94 3.29 5.87
CA MET A 257 12.61 2.05 6.20
C MET A 257 13.70 1.77 5.18
N ILE A 258 14.90 1.38 5.64
CA ILE A 258 16.08 1.23 4.78
C ILE A 258 16.58 -0.22 4.79
N CYS A 259 16.63 -0.85 3.61
CA CYS A 259 17.28 -2.14 3.42
C CYS A 259 18.76 -1.91 3.06
N LEU A 260 19.66 -2.41 3.90
CA LEU A 260 21.09 -2.14 3.79
C LEU A 260 21.76 -2.98 2.70
N ALA A 261 22.82 -2.41 2.12
CA ALA A 261 23.74 -3.08 1.24
C ALA A 261 24.43 -4.25 1.96
N ARG A 262 24.72 -5.32 1.24
CA ARG A 262 25.47 -6.50 1.72
C ARG A 262 25.94 -7.35 0.56
N GLU A 263 26.99 -8.11 0.80
CA GLU A 263 27.41 -9.18 -0.10
C GLU A 263 26.49 -10.40 0.05
N GLU A 264 26.44 -11.22 -1.00
CA GLU A 264 25.73 -12.49 -0.95
C GLU A 264 26.30 -13.40 0.14
N GLY A 265 25.43 -14.04 0.92
CA GLY A 265 25.85 -14.93 2.00
C GLY A 265 26.40 -14.26 3.26
N TRP A 266 26.32 -12.93 3.39
CA TRP A 266 26.71 -12.22 4.62
C TRP A 266 25.95 -12.72 5.86
N LEU A 267 24.64 -13.01 5.73
CA LEU A 267 23.86 -13.77 6.72
C LEU A 267 23.59 -15.18 6.19
N LYS A 268 23.63 -16.17 7.07
CA LYS A 268 23.42 -17.58 6.73
C LYS A 268 22.16 -18.11 7.41
N SER A 269 21.27 -18.73 6.66
CA SER A 269 20.08 -19.41 7.21
C SER A 269 20.45 -20.78 7.77
N ILE A 270 19.82 -21.15 8.88
CA ILE A 270 19.88 -22.49 9.47
C ILE A 270 18.71 -23.30 8.92
N VAL A 271 18.97 -24.53 8.50
CA VAL A 271 17.90 -25.42 8.00
C VAL A 271 17.11 -25.94 9.20
N THR A 272 15.86 -25.53 9.32
CA THR A 272 14.90 -26.08 10.30
C THR A 272 13.99 -27.12 9.64
N GLN A 273 13.40 -28.05 10.41
CA GLN A 273 12.42 -29.02 9.88
C GLN A 273 11.23 -28.33 9.17
N PRO A 274 10.58 -28.97 8.17
CA PRO A 274 9.76 -28.28 7.19
C PRO A 274 8.44 -27.74 7.76
N GLY A 275 8.08 -26.53 7.32
CA GLY A 275 6.79 -25.90 7.57
C GLY A 275 6.91 -24.43 7.99
N THR A 276 7.38 -23.55 7.08
CA THR A 276 7.35 -22.11 7.40
C THR A 276 5.89 -21.64 7.53
N ILE A 277 5.62 -20.69 8.42
CA ILE A 277 4.28 -20.10 8.55
C ILE A 277 3.83 -19.47 7.21
N TRP A 278 4.80 -18.96 6.43
CA TRP A 278 4.57 -18.48 5.07
C TRP A 278 3.96 -19.54 4.14
N ASP A 279 4.46 -20.78 4.19
CA ASP A 279 3.94 -21.88 3.37
C ASP A 279 2.51 -22.29 3.77
N ARG A 280 2.17 -22.18 5.07
CA ARG A 280 0.82 -22.47 5.59
C ARG A 280 -0.23 -21.42 5.18
N ASN A 281 0.17 -20.15 5.09
CA ASN A 281 -0.73 -19.03 4.78
C ASN A 281 -0.86 -18.71 3.28
N ARG A 282 -0.12 -19.43 2.43
CA ARG A 282 -0.09 -19.24 0.97
C ARG A 282 -1.40 -19.63 0.27
N ALA A 283 -2.30 -20.35 0.93
CA ALA A 283 -3.64 -20.57 0.42
C ALA A 283 -4.41 -19.24 0.44
N GLU A 284 -4.55 -18.62 -0.74
CA GLU A 284 -5.39 -17.43 -0.93
C GLU A 284 -6.77 -17.70 -0.32
N GLN A 285 -7.30 -16.73 0.45
CA GLN A 285 -8.57 -16.74 1.21
C GLN A 285 -8.52 -17.11 2.71
N THR A 286 -7.35 -17.28 3.34
CA THR A 286 -7.30 -17.33 4.82
C THR A 286 -7.58 -15.96 5.44
N ALA A 287 -8.13 -15.93 6.66
CA ALA A 287 -8.35 -14.69 7.41
C ALA A 287 -7.05 -13.85 7.54
N GLN A 288 -5.92 -14.53 7.79
CA GLN A 288 -4.60 -13.91 7.87
C GLN A 288 -4.18 -13.24 6.55
N ALA A 289 -4.45 -13.86 5.40
CA ALA A 289 -4.10 -13.28 4.10
C ALA A 289 -4.86 -11.97 3.83
N ILE A 290 -6.13 -11.90 4.24
CA ILE A 290 -6.95 -10.70 4.09
C ILE A 290 -6.48 -9.60 5.05
N ILE A 291 -6.18 -9.92 6.32
CA ILE A 291 -5.61 -8.96 7.29
C ILE A 291 -4.29 -8.39 6.76
N VAL A 292 -3.38 -9.23 6.27
CA VAL A 292 -2.14 -8.77 5.63
C VAL A 292 -2.43 -7.86 4.43
N GLY A 293 -3.42 -8.19 3.62
CA GLY A 293 -3.92 -7.34 2.55
C GLY A 293 -4.38 -5.96 3.05
N ASN A 294 -5.18 -5.91 4.12
CA ASN A 294 -5.68 -4.67 4.72
C ASN A 294 -4.55 -3.81 5.28
N VAL A 295 -3.68 -4.39 6.11
CA VAL A 295 -2.53 -3.71 6.72
C VAL A 295 -1.64 -3.15 5.64
N THR A 296 -1.41 -3.91 4.58
CA THR A 296 -0.57 -3.39 3.51
C THR A 296 -1.24 -2.31 2.69
N ARG A 297 -2.55 -2.39 2.43
CA ARG A 297 -3.26 -1.26 1.82
C ARG A 297 -3.13 0.02 2.67
N SER A 298 -3.13 -0.11 3.99
CA SER A 298 -2.83 1.01 4.91
C SER A 298 -1.41 1.54 4.73
N ILE A 299 -0.40 0.66 4.65
CA ILE A 299 0.99 1.05 4.37
C ILE A 299 1.05 1.81 3.05
N VAL A 300 0.52 1.22 1.99
CA VAL A 300 0.45 1.77 0.62
C VAL A 300 -0.12 3.18 0.61
N ARG A 301 -1.23 3.42 1.31
CA ARG A 301 -1.85 4.76 1.41
C ARG A 301 -0.95 5.78 2.12
N ALA A 302 -0.12 5.34 3.06
CA ALA A 302 0.77 6.21 3.82
C ALA A 302 2.13 6.45 3.14
N LEU A 303 2.60 5.52 2.29
CA LEU A 303 3.89 5.60 1.59
C LEU A 303 4.18 6.94 0.88
N PRO A 304 3.20 7.60 0.22
CA PRO A 304 3.45 8.88 -0.43
C PRO A 304 3.90 9.98 0.52
N ALA A 305 3.45 9.93 1.79
CA ALA A 305 3.82 10.88 2.82
C ALA A 305 5.15 10.56 3.54
N VAL A 306 5.76 9.41 3.23
CA VAL A 306 7.04 8.98 3.84
C VAL A 306 8.20 9.61 3.07
N ALA A 307 8.84 10.61 3.69
CA ALA A 307 10.08 11.19 3.17
C ALA A 307 11.26 10.25 3.45
N GLY A 308 12.10 10.02 2.43
CA GLY A 308 13.31 9.20 2.53
C GLY A 308 14.58 10.04 2.64
N PRO A 309 15.72 9.42 3.01
CA PRO A 309 17.02 10.09 3.01
C PRO A 309 17.59 10.30 1.60
N PHE A 310 16.98 9.72 0.57
CA PHE A 310 17.40 9.81 -0.82
C PHE A 310 16.40 10.66 -1.63
N PRO A 311 16.85 11.46 -2.61
CA PRO A 311 15.95 12.12 -3.53
C PRO A 311 15.10 11.10 -4.29
N LYS A 312 13.79 11.34 -4.34
CA LYS A 312 12.83 10.48 -5.03
C LYS A 312 12.76 10.81 -6.51
N ILE A 313 13.17 9.86 -7.34
CA ILE A 313 13.22 10.00 -8.80
C ILE A 313 12.14 9.14 -9.43
N LEU A 314 11.23 9.77 -10.18
CA LEU A 314 10.22 9.05 -10.96
C LEU A 314 10.68 8.91 -12.41
N VAL A 315 10.73 7.69 -12.93
CA VAL A 315 10.87 7.40 -14.36
C VAL A 315 9.50 6.98 -14.90
N ALA A 316 8.88 7.89 -15.62
CA ALA A 316 7.51 7.83 -16.09
C ALA A 316 7.47 7.52 -17.59
N ILE A 317 7.04 6.32 -17.94
CA ILE A 317 7.09 5.75 -19.30
C ILE A 317 5.68 5.73 -19.89
N LYS A 318 5.54 6.21 -21.12
CA LYS A 318 4.30 6.11 -21.90
C LYS A 318 4.43 4.97 -22.90
N THR A 319 3.40 4.14 -23.03
CA THR A 319 3.40 3.03 -23.99
C THR A 319 2.01 2.77 -24.57
N PHE A 320 1.96 2.24 -25.80
CA PHE A 320 0.73 1.76 -26.41
C PHE A 320 1.07 0.83 -27.59
N ASN A 321 0.74 -0.46 -27.46
CA ASN A 321 0.96 -1.50 -28.46
C ASN A 321 2.41 -1.62 -28.96
N ARG A 322 3.37 -1.55 -28.03
CA ARG A 322 4.81 -1.60 -28.32
C ARG A 322 5.58 -2.40 -27.28
N GLN A 323 5.05 -3.56 -26.89
CA GLN A 323 5.60 -4.42 -25.84
C GLN A 323 7.14 -4.62 -25.95
N GLU A 324 7.66 -4.88 -27.15
CA GLU A 324 9.10 -5.14 -27.36
C GLU A 324 9.98 -3.91 -27.13
N TYR A 325 9.52 -2.71 -27.51
CA TYR A 325 10.25 -1.46 -27.22
C TYR A 325 10.32 -1.23 -25.72
N LEU A 326 9.18 -1.41 -25.03
CA LEU A 326 9.07 -1.26 -23.59
C LEU A 326 10.00 -2.23 -22.84
N LYS A 327 10.09 -3.49 -23.27
CA LYS A 327 11.00 -4.49 -22.68
C LYS A 327 12.45 -4.02 -22.73
N GLU A 328 12.91 -3.54 -23.89
CA GLU A 328 14.29 -3.07 -24.06
C GLU A 328 14.55 -1.77 -23.28
N CYS A 329 13.58 -0.84 -23.25
CA CYS A 329 13.65 0.37 -22.43
C CYS A 329 13.85 0.02 -20.95
N LEU A 330 12.98 -0.83 -20.39
CA LEU A 330 13.05 -1.26 -18.99
C LEU A 330 14.35 -2.03 -18.69
N LYS A 331 14.80 -2.89 -19.61
CA LYS A 331 16.06 -3.62 -19.48
C LYS A 331 17.24 -2.64 -19.38
N SER A 332 17.35 -1.70 -20.31
CA SER A 332 18.45 -0.72 -20.32
C SER A 332 18.44 0.20 -19.09
N LEU A 333 17.26 0.53 -18.57
CA LEU A 333 17.11 1.26 -17.31
C LEU A 333 17.69 0.46 -16.14
N ILE A 334 17.36 -0.82 -16.02
CA ILE A 334 17.87 -1.70 -14.95
C ILE A 334 19.39 -1.81 -15.01
N ASP A 335 19.95 -1.98 -16.21
CA ASP A 335 21.39 -2.16 -16.43
C ASP A 335 22.21 -0.88 -16.15
N THR A 336 21.57 0.28 -16.06
CA THR A 336 22.23 1.59 -15.92
C THR A 336 21.87 2.36 -14.65
N ILE A 337 21.25 1.71 -13.67
CA ILE A 337 20.77 2.38 -12.46
C ILE A 337 21.88 3.02 -11.62
N GLU A 338 21.58 4.20 -11.07
CA GLU A 338 22.38 4.86 -10.05
C GLU A 338 21.81 4.60 -8.63
N PRO A 339 22.63 4.12 -7.68
CA PRO A 339 22.17 3.70 -6.35
C PRO A 339 21.83 4.85 -5.40
N ALA A 340 22.15 6.10 -5.76
CA ALA A 340 22.05 7.26 -4.87
C ALA A 340 20.61 7.83 -4.75
N TYR A 341 19.62 7.15 -5.34
CA TYR A 341 18.26 7.67 -5.51
C TYR A 341 17.20 6.66 -5.08
N ASP A 342 16.09 7.16 -4.54
CA ASP A 342 14.87 6.39 -4.35
C ASP A 342 14.11 6.33 -5.68
N LEU A 343 14.41 5.32 -6.49
CA LEU A 343 13.88 5.19 -7.84
C LEU A 343 12.48 4.57 -7.83
N VAL A 344 11.55 5.26 -8.47
CA VAL A 344 10.20 4.80 -8.78
C VAL A 344 10.05 4.71 -10.29
N VAL A 345 9.53 3.60 -10.80
CA VAL A 345 9.20 3.43 -12.22
C VAL A 345 7.69 3.37 -12.37
N ALA A 346 7.14 4.14 -13.31
CA ALA A 346 5.72 4.10 -13.65
C ALA A 346 5.53 3.92 -15.15
N VAL A 347 4.66 3.00 -15.54
CA VAL A 347 4.28 2.80 -16.94
C VAL A 347 2.80 3.17 -17.10
N ALA A 348 2.54 4.18 -17.92
CA ALA A 348 1.20 4.52 -18.37
C ALA A 348 0.92 3.81 -19.68
N ASP A 349 -0.01 2.86 -19.64
CA ASP A 349 -0.47 2.12 -20.80
C ASP A 349 -1.69 2.80 -21.43
N GLY A 350 -1.60 3.07 -22.73
CA GLY A 350 -2.67 3.68 -23.51
C GLY A 350 -3.84 2.77 -23.88
N GLY A 351 -4.02 1.63 -23.21
CA GLY A 351 -5.03 0.61 -23.53
C GLY A 351 -4.54 -0.42 -24.53
N SER A 352 -3.33 -0.93 -24.35
CA SER A 352 -2.71 -1.90 -25.26
C SER A 352 -3.48 -3.21 -25.37
N THR A 353 -3.37 -3.84 -26.54
CA THR A 353 -4.00 -5.10 -26.92
C THR A 353 -2.99 -6.14 -27.42
N ASP A 354 -1.69 -5.84 -27.36
CA ASP A 354 -0.58 -6.68 -27.85
C ASP A 354 0.04 -7.56 -26.74
N GLY A 355 -0.62 -7.70 -25.59
CA GLY A 355 -0.09 -8.39 -24.41
C GLY A 355 0.82 -7.54 -23.54
N THR A 356 0.97 -6.22 -23.79
CA THR A 356 1.74 -5.32 -22.92
C THR A 356 1.29 -5.39 -21.46
N LEU A 357 -0.02 -5.36 -21.19
CA LEU A 357 -0.54 -5.45 -19.82
C LEU A 357 -0.16 -6.78 -19.15
N ASP A 358 -0.32 -7.91 -19.83
CA ASP A 358 0.09 -9.23 -19.31
C ASP A 358 1.60 -9.26 -18.97
N TYR A 359 2.44 -8.68 -19.82
CA TYR A 359 3.86 -8.55 -19.53
C TYR A 359 4.11 -7.69 -18.30
N LEU A 360 3.47 -6.52 -18.21
CA LEU A 360 3.59 -5.62 -17.08
C LEU A 360 3.11 -6.28 -15.78
N ASP A 361 2.03 -7.05 -15.80
CA ASP A 361 1.46 -7.74 -14.64
C ASP A 361 2.37 -8.86 -14.12
N ASN A 362 3.15 -9.49 -14.99
CA ASN A 362 4.12 -10.51 -14.61
C ASN A 362 5.53 -9.94 -14.31
N LEU A 363 5.77 -8.66 -14.61
CA LEU A 363 7.05 -8.01 -14.38
C LEU A 363 7.29 -7.75 -12.88
N VAL A 364 8.50 -8.07 -12.43
CA VAL A 364 8.99 -7.84 -11.08
C VAL A 364 10.31 -7.08 -11.17
N LEU A 365 10.35 -5.85 -10.65
CA LEU A 365 11.50 -4.95 -10.76
C LEU A 365 12.13 -4.67 -9.40
N PRO A 366 13.45 -4.43 -9.33
CA PRO A 366 14.14 -4.07 -8.09
C PRO A 366 13.82 -2.65 -7.56
N PHE A 367 12.69 -2.07 -7.98
CA PHE A 367 12.23 -0.69 -7.73
C PHE A 367 10.76 -0.68 -7.33
N GLU A 368 10.30 0.42 -6.73
CA GLU A 368 8.87 0.71 -6.65
C GLU A 368 8.29 0.81 -8.07
N PHE A 369 7.22 0.07 -8.36
CA PHE A 369 6.68 -0.05 -9.72
C PHE A 369 5.16 0.19 -9.76
N HIS A 370 4.76 1.14 -10.60
CA HIS A 370 3.36 1.54 -10.80
C HIS A 370 2.91 1.27 -12.23
N ILE A 371 1.74 0.66 -12.39
CA ILE A 371 1.06 0.53 -13.67
C ILE A 371 -0.16 1.44 -13.67
N ILE A 372 -0.21 2.37 -14.62
CA ILE A 372 -1.40 3.19 -14.88
C ILE A 372 -2.04 2.63 -16.15
N SER A 373 -3.21 2.00 -16.01
CA SER A 373 -3.99 1.48 -17.13
C SER A 373 -5.39 2.09 -17.18
N GLY A 374 -6.00 2.09 -18.35
CA GLY A 374 -7.31 2.70 -18.61
C GLY A 374 -7.58 2.75 -20.11
N GLY A 375 -8.81 3.05 -20.52
CA GLY A 375 -9.17 3.16 -21.94
C GLY A 375 -8.25 4.12 -22.72
N ARG A 376 -8.32 4.08 -24.05
CA ARG A 376 -7.39 4.78 -24.95
C ARG A 376 -7.22 6.27 -24.62
N ALA A 377 -6.12 6.62 -23.94
CA ALA A 377 -5.87 7.96 -23.42
C ALA A 377 -4.75 8.73 -24.14
N TYR A 378 -4.10 8.11 -25.14
CA TYR A 378 -3.07 8.74 -25.97
C TYR A 378 -1.91 9.37 -25.18
N ALA A 379 -0.91 9.95 -25.86
CA ALA A 379 0.28 10.47 -25.17
C ALA A 379 -0.02 11.60 -24.15
N PRO A 380 -0.87 12.61 -24.45
CA PRO A 380 -1.18 13.69 -23.51
C PRO A 380 -1.93 13.22 -22.26
N GLY A 381 -2.90 12.31 -22.42
CA GLY A 381 -3.62 11.76 -21.27
C GLY A 381 -2.68 10.92 -20.39
N GLN A 382 -1.88 10.03 -21.00
CA GLN A 382 -0.89 9.23 -20.27
C GLN A 382 0.09 10.13 -19.49
N PHE A 383 0.58 11.19 -20.13
CA PHE A 383 1.41 12.21 -19.49
C PHE A 383 0.72 12.87 -18.29
N ASN A 384 -0.55 13.23 -18.42
CA ASN A 384 -1.31 13.83 -17.32
C ASN A 384 -1.49 12.88 -16.14
N ALA A 385 -1.82 11.61 -16.39
CA ALA A 385 -1.90 10.61 -15.34
C ALA A 385 -0.56 10.40 -14.62
N LEU A 386 0.56 10.45 -15.35
CA LEU A 386 1.91 10.40 -14.78
C LEU A 386 2.24 11.64 -13.95
N ILE A 387 1.77 12.84 -14.35
CA ILE A 387 1.88 14.05 -13.52
C ILE A 387 1.13 13.85 -12.20
N ASP A 388 -0.08 13.28 -12.24
CA ASP A 388 -0.86 13.06 -11.03
C ASP A 388 -0.17 12.09 -10.08
N LEU A 389 0.36 10.98 -10.61
CA LEU A 389 1.17 10.05 -9.83
C LEU A 389 2.40 10.75 -9.25
N SER A 390 3.10 11.59 -10.02
CA SER A 390 4.30 12.30 -9.53
C SER A 390 4.00 13.21 -8.34
N LYS A 391 2.82 13.85 -8.33
CA LYS A 391 2.34 14.65 -7.20
C LYS A 391 1.95 13.79 -6.03
N GLU A 392 1.23 12.69 -6.30
CA GLU A 392 0.77 11.75 -5.30
C GLU A 392 1.96 11.22 -4.51
N ILE A 393 2.95 10.61 -5.17
CA ILE A 393 4.11 9.98 -4.53
C ILE A 393 5.16 10.96 -3.99
N GLY A 394 4.98 12.26 -4.23
CA GLY A 394 5.92 13.31 -3.83
C GLY A 394 7.29 13.19 -4.52
N ALA A 395 7.32 13.02 -5.84
CA ALA A 395 8.57 12.92 -6.59
C ALA A 395 9.34 14.26 -6.58
N ASP A 396 10.64 14.20 -6.27
CA ASP A 396 11.52 15.39 -6.30
C ASP A 396 11.92 15.76 -7.73
N PHE A 397 12.05 14.76 -8.59
CA PHE A 397 12.43 14.91 -9.98
C PHE A 397 11.80 13.79 -10.83
N THR A 398 11.24 14.15 -11.98
CA THR A 398 10.55 13.23 -12.86
C THR A 398 11.17 13.25 -14.25
N PHE A 399 11.52 12.08 -14.76
CA PHE A 399 11.80 11.84 -16.17
C PHE A 399 10.52 11.33 -16.80
N VAL A 400 10.01 12.03 -17.82
CA VAL A 400 8.90 11.51 -18.63
C VAL A 400 9.44 11.13 -20.00
N LEU A 401 9.23 9.89 -20.40
CA LEU A 401 9.83 9.33 -21.60
C LEU A 401 8.89 8.41 -22.38
N ASP A 402 9.21 8.22 -23.65
CA ASP A 402 8.56 7.23 -24.53
C ASP A 402 9.22 5.85 -24.38
N ASP A 403 8.47 4.79 -24.69
CA ASP A 403 8.88 3.39 -24.54
C ASP A 403 10.05 2.94 -25.44
N ASP A 404 10.51 3.76 -26.37
CA ASP A 404 11.64 3.47 -27.25
C ASP A 404 12.95 4.16 -26.85
N VAL A 405 12.99 4.79 -25.68
CA VAL A 405 14.23 5.29 -25.08
C VAL A 405 15.10 4.13 -24.58
N VAL A 406 16.41 4.20 -24.83
CA VAL A 406 17.42 3.27 -24.32
C VAL A 406 18.53 4.02 -23.60
N PHE A 407 18.85 3.55 -22.40
CA PHE A 407 19.93 4.07 -21.58
C PHE A 407 21.22 3.31 -21.88
N ARG A 408 22.24 4.02 -22.38
CA ARG A 408 23.51 3.44 -22.83
C ARG A 408 24.55 3.29 -21.72
N LYS A 409 24.46 4.11 -20.68
CA LYS A 409 25.47 4.22 -19.62
C LYS A 409 24.86 4.77 -18.34
N ALA A 410 25.31 4.28 -17.19
CA ALA A 410 25.00 4.84 -15.88
C ALA A 410 25.49 6.31 -15.74
N GLY A 411 24.91 7.06 -14.81
CA GLY A 411 25.22 8.49 -14.62
C GLY A 411 24.25 9.43 -15.34
N TRP A 412 23.22 8.90 -16.02
CA TRP A 412 22.26 9.70 -16.76
C TRP A 412 21.30 10.45 -15.82
N ILE A 413 20.92 9.87 -14.68
CA ILE A 413 20.04 10.53 -13.69
C ILE A 413 20.77 11.73 -13.12
N SER A 414 21.99 11.51 -12.62
CA SER A 414 22.80 12.59 -12.03
C SER A 414 23.16 13.67 -13.06
N ALA A 415 23.49 13.30 -14.30
CA ALA A 415 23.79 14.26 -15.36
C ALA A 415 22.62 15.21 -15.64
N TYR A 416 21.41 14.68 -15.89
CA TYR A 416 20.23 15.50 -16.15
C TYR A 416 19.80 16.29 -14.91
N ARG A 417 19.70 15.63 -13.75
CA ARG A 417 19.23 16.26 -12.51
C ARG A 417 20.15 17.41 -12.08
N ASN A 418 21.46 17.20 -12.06
CA ASN A 418 22.41 18.22 -11.63
C ASN A 418 22.43 19.38 -12.62
N ALA A 419 22.45 19.11 -13.93
CA ALA A 419 22.38 20.17 -14.94
C ALA A 419 21.10 21.01 -14.82
N ALA A 420 19.96 20.37 -14.59
CA ALA A 420 18.68 21.05 -14.37
C ALA A 420 18.71 21.95 -13.12
N ILE A 421 19.18 21.43 -11.98
CA ILE A 421 19.24 22.18 -10.72
C ILE A 421 20.26 23.33 -10.79
N GLU A 422 21.46 23.09 -11.29
CA GLU A 422 22.54 24.09 -11.37
C GLU A 422 22.20 25.23 -12.32
N SER A 423 21.53 24.94 -13.43
CA SER A 423 21.16 25.95 -14.43
C SER A 423 19.88 26.71 -14.09
N GLY A 424 19.00 26.13 -13.28
CA GLY A 424 17.61 26.59 -13.11
C GLY A 424 16.68 26.17 -14.25
N TYR A 425 17.20 25.55 -15.33
CA TYR A 425 16.39 25.00 -16.40
C TYR A 425 15.87 23.61 -16.04
N HIS A 426 14.80 23.58 -15.24
CA HIS A 426 14.26 22.33 -14.72
C HIS A 426 13.53 21.47 -15.78
N HIS A 427 13.29 22.01 -16.98
CA HIS A 427 12.62 21.32 -18.08
C HIS A 427 13.58 21.13 -19.28
N LEU A 428 14.52 20.21 -19.13
CA LEU A 428 15.41 19.77 -20.20
C LEU A 428 14.71 18.73 -21.06
N CYS A 429 15.03 18.69 -22.36
CA CYS A 429 14.44 17.73 -23.29
C CYS A 429 15.52 17.12 -24.18
N HIS A 430 15.52 15.80 -24.27
CA HIS A 430 16.49 15.08 -25.09
C HIS A 430 16.32 15.43 -26.57
N PHE A 431 17.44 15.76 -27.23
CA PHE A 431 17.51 15.94 -28.67
C PHE A 431 18.31 14.81 -29.33
N ASN A 432 17.66 13.97 -30.13
CA ASN A 432 18.34 12.95 -30.93
C ASN A 432 19.00 13.62 -32.16
N TYR A 433 20.29 13.93 -32.03
CA TYR A 433 21.04 14.64 -33.07
C TYR A 433 21.04 13.92 -34.43
N ALA A 434 21.22 12.59 -34.42
CA ALA A 434 21.24 11.79 -35.66
C ALA A 434 19.88 11.82 -36.38
N HIS A 435 18.78 11.74 -35.62
CA HIS A 435 17.44 11.86 -36.19
C HIS A 435 17.18 13.25 -36.76
N GLY A 436 17.62 14.30 -36.06
CA GLY A 436 17.53 15.68 -36.56
C GLY A 436 18.28 15.88 -37.89
N GLN A 437 19.46 15.27 -38.04
CA GLN A 437 20.23 15.33 -39.28
C GLN A 437 19.51 14.61 -40.44
N ASP A 438 18.95 13.41 -40.19
CA ASP A 438 18.18 12.67 -41.19
C ASP A 438 16.91 13.44 -41.64
N LEU A 439 16.16 14.01 -40.70
CA LEU A 439 15.00 14.84 -41.03
C LEU A 439 15.37 16.04 -41.89
N SER A 440 16.47 16.73 -41.56
CA SER A 440 16.99 17.84 -42.37
C SER A 440 17.39 17.37 -43.76
N ALA A 441 18.09 16.23 -43.89
CA ALA A 441 18.50 15.67 -45.17
C ALA A 441 17.30 15.30 -46.07
N ARG A 442 16.17 14.90 -45.47
CA ARG A 442 14.90 14.63 -46.17
C ARG A 442 14.06 15.89 -46.43
N GLY A 443 14.58 17.08 -46.11
CA GLY A 443 13.86 18.35 -46.27
C GLY A 443 12.70 18.56 -45.29
N LYS A 444 12.69 17.83 -44.16
CA LYS A 444 11.62 17.84 -43.14
C LYS A 444 12.01 18.61 -41.87
N GLY A 445 12.84 19.63 -41.98
CA GLY A 445 13.24 20.48 -40.86
C GLY A 445 14.51 21.28 -41.14
N PRO A 446 14.88 22.23 -40.27
CA PRO A 446 16.17 22.90 -40.35
C PRO A 446 17.31 21.96 -39.94
N GLU A 447 18.51 22.24 -40.44
CA GLU A 447 19.73 21.54 -40.02
C GLU A 447 19.99 21.78 -38.51
N PRO A 448 20.15 20.73 -37.70
CA PRO A 448 20.44 20.89 -36.28
C PRO A 448 21.86 21.43 -36.09
N LYS A 449 21.96 22.67 -35.62
CA LYS A 449 23.25 23.33 -35.33
C LYS A 449 23.45 23.40 -33.82
N PRO A 450 24.46 22.70 -33.27
CA PRO A 450 24.74 22.76 -31.85
C PRO A 450 25.04 24.20 -31.40
N SER A 451 24.32 24.67 -30.39
CA SER A 451 24.48 25.97 -29.74
C SER A 451 24.70 25.75 -28.24
N PRO A 452 25.97 25.61 -27.79
CA PRO A 452 26.29 25.42 -26.39
C PRO A 452 25.86 26.60 -25.52
N HIS A 453 25.46 26.32 -24.29
CA HIS A 453 25.21 27.34 -23.28
C HIS A 453 26.55 27.90 -22.75
N SER A 454 26.61 29.19 -22.43
CA SER A 454 27.88 29.87 -22.06
C SER A 454 28.41 29.49 -20.67
N ARG A 455 27.52 29.20 -19.72
CA ARG A 455 27.86 28.87 -18.31
C ARG A 455 27.71 27.40 -17.92
N TYR A 456 26.61 26.76 -18.33
CA TYR A 456 26.25 25.40 -17.94
C TYR A 456 26.54 24.40 -19.07
N ARG A 457 26.70 23.12 -18.73
CA ARG A 457 26.91 22.03 -19.69
C ARG A 457 25.61 21.63 -20.39
N LEU A 458 25.06 22.56 -21.16
CA LEU A 458 23.83 22.41 -21.92
C LEU A 458 24.08 22.75 -23.38
N THR A 459 23.33 22.13 -24.29
CA THR A 459 23.41 22.39 -25.72
C THR A 459 22.00 22.47 -26.30
N ALA A 460 21.71 23.56 -27.02
CA ALA A 460 20.49 23.68 -27.82
C ALA A 460 20.79 23.27 -29.26
N TYR A 461 19.83 22.65 -29.93
CA TYR A 461 19.93 22.29 -31.36
C TYR A 461 18.87 22.98 -32.21
N GLY A 462 17.96 23.73 -31.59
CA GLY A 462 16.87 24.45 -32.23
C GLY A 462 15.97 25.17 -31.22
N THR A 463 14.76 25.49 -31.64
CA THR A 463 13.72 26.10 -30.80
C THR A 463 12.81 25.02 -30.19
N VAL A 464 11.94 25.42 -29.28
CA VAL A 464 10.88 24.54 -28.74
C VAL A 464 10.02 23.90 -29.83
N GLU A 465 9.82 24.56 -30.97
CA GLU A 465 9.02 24.00 -32.08
C GLU A 465 9.67 22.77 -32.73
N SER A 466 10.98 22.57 -32.51
CA SER A 466 11.75 21.40 -32.94
C SER A 466 12.00 20.39 -31.81
N ALA A 467 11.35 20.55 -30.66
CA ALA A 467 11.45 19.60 -29.56
C ALA A 467 10.96 18.21 -29.98
N MET A 468 11.72 17.16 -29.65
CA MET A 468 11.39 15.78 -30.01
C MET A 468 10.50 15.09 -28.98
N GLY A 469 10.58 15.49 -27.70
CA GLY A 469 9.65 15.05 -26.64
C GLY A 469 9.81 13.61 -26.15
N ALA A 470 10.80 12.87 -26.65
CA ALA A 470 11.06 11.46 -26.31
C ALA A 470 11.54 11.25 -24.87
N LEU A 471 12.26 12.23 -24.31
CA LEU A 471 12.59 12.32 -22.88
C LEU A 471 12.56 13.78 -22.45
N MET A 472 11.88 14.07 -21.34
CA MET A 472 11.78 15.40 -20.73
C MET A 472 11.93 15.32 -19.22
N THR A 473 12.51 16.36 -18.61
CA THR A 473 12.60 16.48 -17.15
C THR A 473 11.51 17.39 -16.59
N LEU A 474 11.00 17.06 -15.41
CA LEU A 474 10.06 17.86 -14.65
C LEU A 474 10.47 17.88 -13.18
N THR A 475 10.20 19.00 -12.52
CA THR A 475 10.28 19.13 -11.05
C THR A 475 8.91 19.57 -10.51
N PRO A 476 8.65 19.47 -9.20
CA PRO A 476 7.44 20.03 -8.59
C PRO A 476 7.20 21.49 -8.99
N ALA A 477 8.26 22.30 -9.13
CA ALA A 477 8.17 23.69 -9.59
C ALA A 477 7.66 23.82 -11.03
N VAL A 478 8.14 22.98 -11.95
CA VAL A 478 7.66 22.95 -13.35
C VAL A 478 6.18 22.57 -13.37
N VAL A 479 5.80 21.51 -12.66
CA VAL A 479 4.41 21.04 -12.59
C VAL A 479 3.48 22.10 -11.96
N ALA A 480 3.94 22.80 -10.92
CA ALA A 480 3.20 23.86 -10.25
C ALA A 480 3.07 25.14 -11.10
N ALA A 481 4.01 25.43 -11.99
CA ALA A 481 3.91 26.58 -12.89
C ALA A 481 3.12 26.27 -14.17
N VAL A 482 3.41 25.13 -14.80
CA VAL A 482 2.95 24.80 -16.16
C VAL A 482 1.65 23.99 -16.14
N GLY A 483 1.41 23.20 -15.09
CA GLY A 483 0.24 22.35 -14.97
C GLY A 483 0.31 21.13 -15.89
N TYR A 484 -0.73 20.91 -16.67
CA TYR A 484 -0.98 19.68 -17.42
C TYR A 484 -0.72 19.84 -18.93
N ALA A 485 -0.71 18.73 -19.67
CA ALA A 485 -0.84 18.74 -21.13
C ALA A 485 -2.28 19.09 -21.54
N ASP A 486 -2.43 19.86 -22.62
CA ASP A 486 -3.74 20.27 -23.14
C ASP A 486 -4.34 19.16 -24.01
N GLU A 487 -5.03 18.22 -23.36
CA GLU A 487 -5.69 17.07 -24.02
C GLU A 487 -6.75 17.51 -25.02
N THR A 488 -7.45 18.61 -24.73
CA THR A 488 -8.54 19.13 -25.56
C THR A 488 -8.03 19.59 -26.92
N ASN A 489 -6.92 20.32 -26.94
CA ASN A 489 -6.39 20.90 -28.18
C ASN A 489 -5.37 20.02 -28.90
N PHE A 490 -4.76 19.06 -28.20
CA PHE A 490 -3.73 18.19 -28.77
C PHE A 490 -4.09 16.71 -28.65
N PHE A 491 -5.32 16.35 -29.02
CA PHE A 491 -5.80 14.95 -29.00
C PHE A 491 -4.91 14.04 -29.89
N VAL A 492 -4.70 12.78 -29.46
CA VAL A 492 -3.99 11.70 -30.20
C VAL A 492 -2.45 11.74 -30.13
N ARG A 493 -1.76 12.51 -30.98
CA ARG A 493 -0.30 12.64 -30.95
C ARG A 493 0.21 13.87 -31.72
N GLY A 494 1.41 14.35 -31.35
CA GLY A 494 2.16 15.43 -32.03
C GLY A 494 1.91 16.83 -31.46
N GLN A 495 2.97 17.65 -31.41
CA GLN A 495 3.02 19.05 -30.94
C GLN A 495 2.61 19.32 -29.47
N TRP A 496 1.96 18.39 -28.77
CA TRP A 496 1.61 18.57 -27.34
C TRP A 496 2.85 18.77 -26.45
N HIS A 497 3.94 18.04 -26.71
CA HIS A 497 5.20 18.18 -25.99
C HIS A 497 5.83 19.54 -26.26
N ALA A 498 5.68 20.08 -27.48
CA ALA A 498 6.14 21.41 -27.84
C ALA A 498 5.28 22.50 -27.16
N ASP A 499 3.96 22.33 -27.05
CA ASP A 499 3.10 23.23 -26.26
C ASP A 499 3.51 23.23 -24.77
N TYR A 500 3.69 22.05 -24.18
CA TYR A 500 4.13 21.93 -22.79
C TYR A 500 5.49 22.58 -22.57
N SER A 501 6.45 22.29 -23.45
CA SER A 501 7.81 22.86 -23.44
C SER A 501 7.81 24.37 -23.66
N ALA A 502 6.91 24.89 -24.49
CA ALA A 502 6.74 26.32 -24.73
C ALA A 502 6.29 27.04 -23.47
N ARG A 503 5.29 26.48 -22.79
CA ARG A 503 4.80 26.98 -21.51
C ARG A 503 5.88 26.91 -20.43
N ALA A 504 6.61 25.79 -20.33
CA ALA A 504 7.73 25.66 -19.42
C ALA A 504 8.84 26.69 -19.68
N SER A 505 9.17 26.95 -20.95
CA SER A 505 10.16 27.95 -21.34
C SER A 505 9.72 29.37 -20.99
N ARG A 506 8.44 29.70 -21.20
CA ARG A 506 7.86 30.99 -20.80
C ARG A 506 7.85 31.18 -19.29
N ALA A 507 7.69 30.09 -18.53
CA ALA A 507 7.80 30.09 -17.08
C ALA A 507 9.27 30.12 -16.57
N GLY A 508 10.25 30.17 -17.47
CA GLY A 508 11.68 30.30 -17.13
C GLY A 508 12.41 28.98 -16.89
N PHE A 509 11.77 27.83 -17.14
CA PHE A 509 12.39 26.51 -16.93
C PHE A 509 13.17 25.97 -18.13
N ASN A 510 13.21 26.73 -19.23
CA ASN A 510 14.11 26.57 -20.39
C ASN A 510 14.01 27.85 -21.27
N GLU A 511 14.68 27.91 -22.42
CA GLU A 511 14.53 28.99 -23.40
C GLU A 511 13.74 28.56 -24.64
N TYR A 512 12.85 29.44 -25.12
CA TYR A 512 12.02 29.15 -26.29
C TYR A 512 12.84 29.02 -27.59
N ASN A 513 13.78 29.96 -27.80
CA ASN A 513 14.55 30.07 -29.03
C ASN A 513 15.83 29.23 -29.03
N ARG A 514 16.29 28.78 -27.87
CA ARG A 514 17.46 27.91 -27.68
C ARG A 514 17.07 26.81 -26.70
N PHE A 515 16.27 25.85 -27.17
CA PHE A 515 15.71 24.84 -26.28
C PHE A 515 16.79 23.82 -25.90
N PHE A 516 17.13 23.79 -24.61
CA PHE A 516 18.32 23.09 -24.12
C PHE A 516 18.06 21.63 -23.73
N ASP A 517 19.01 20.79 -24.12
CA ASP A 517 19.32 19.46 -23.57
C ASP A 517 20.64 19.53 -22.77
N ILE A 518 21.00 18.48 -22.03
CA ILE A 518 22.36 18.35 -21.50
C ILE A 518 23.37 18.20 -22.64
N SER A 519 24.58 18.72 -22.43
CA SER A 519 25.69 18.43 -23.35
C SER A 519 25.99 16.93 -23.33
N ASN A 520 26.24 16.35 -24.50
CA ASN A 520 26.54 14.93 -24.71
C ASN A 520 25.42 13.96 -24.31
N SER A 521 24.16 14.39 -24.34
CA SER A 521 23.02 13.51 -24.03
C SER A 521 23.00 12.20 -24.82
N SER A 522 23.48 12.19 -26.07
CA SER A 522 23.58 11.00 -26.92
C SER A 522 24.60 9.94 -26.46
N GLU A 523 25.47 10.27 -25.50
CA GLU A 523 26.33 9.28 -24.81
C GLU A 523 25.51 8.45 -23.81
N TYR A 524 24.44 9.04 -23.25
CA TYR A 524 23.60 8.43 -22.23
C TYR A 524 22.31 7.85 -22.81
N ILE A 525 21.71 8.53 -23.78
CA ILE A 525 20.37 8.25 -24.28
C ILE A 525 20.42 7.97 -25.79
N ALA A 526 19.64 7.00 -26.23
CA ALA A 526 19.33 6.78 -27.64
C ALA A 526 17.88 6.34 -27.82
N LEU A 527 17.42 6.37 -29.07
CA LEU A 527 16.09 5.89 -29.47
C LEU A 527 16.21 4.61 -30.30
N GLN A 528 15.37 3.63 -30.00
CA GLN A 528 15.36 2.33 -30.67
C GLN A 528 14.85 2.45 -32.10
N ASN A 529 15.63 1.95 -33.06
CA ASN A 529 15.22 1.70 -34.45
C ASN A 529 14.57 2.88 -35.19
N GLU A 530 14.71 4.12 -34.72
CA GLU A 530 13.95 5.28 -35.22
C GLU A 530 14.22 5.62 -36.70
N LEU A 531 15.41 5.26 -37.20
CA LEU A 531 15.80 5.41 -38.60
C LEU A 531 15.56 4.15 -39.44
N SER A 532 15.09 3.06 -38.83
CA SER A 532 14.76 1.80 -39.50
C SER A 532 13.40 1.87 -40.18
N VAL A 533 13.26 1.19 -41.32
CA VAL A 533 11.97 0.97 -41.97
C VAL A 533 11.02 0.10 -41.11
N ASP A 534 11.58 -0.66 -40.17
CA ASP A 534 10.84 -1.54 -39.26
C ASP A 534 10.37 -0.85 -37.98
N TYR A 535 10.51 0.48 -37.88
CA TYR A 535 10.04 1.24 -36.72
C TYR A 535 8.51 1.16 -36.59
N VAL A 536 8.04 0.63 -35.46
CA VAL A 536 6.62 0.48 -35.17
C VAL A 536 6.13 1.69 -34.38
N THR A 537 5.33 2.53 -35.03
CA THR A 537 4.69 3.67 -34.35
C THR A 537 3.53 3.20 -33.47
N SER A 538 3.35 3.80 -32.30
CA SER A 538 2.25 3.50 -31.37
C SER A 538 0.86 3.55 -32.01
N LEU A 539 0.62 4.47 -32.95
CA LEU A 539 -0.63 4.56 -33.71
C LEU A 539 -0.43 4.31 -35.20
N PRO A 540 -1.20 3.39 -35.81
CA PRO A 540 -1.16 3.19 -37.25
C PRO A 540 -1.46 4.49 -38.00
N SER A 541 -0.65 4.77 -39.02
CA SER A 541 -0.76 5.97 -39.88
C SER A 541 -2.07 6.04 -40.66
N GLN A 542 -2.83 4.95 -40.73
CA GLN A 542 -4.13 4.88 -41.41
C GLN A 542 -5.33 5.01 -40.46
N SER A 543 -5.11 5.09 -39.14
CA SER A 543 -6.23 5.22 -38.19
C SER A 543 -6.96 6.56 -38.36
N GLU A 544 -8.29 6.55 -38.22
CA GLU A 544 -9.15 7.75 -38.38
C GLU A 544 -8.68 8.92 -37.50
N ASP A 545 -8.39 8.62 -36.24
CA ASP A 545 -7.86 9.60 -35.28
C ASP A 545 -6.50 10.19 -35.69
N PHE A 546 -5.61 9.37 -36.25
CA PHE A 546 -4.33 9.86 -36.74
C PHE A 546 -4.50 10.75 -37.98
N LEU A 547 -5.37 10.36 -38.91
CA LEU A 547 -5.66 11.16 -40.12
C LEU A 547 -6.28 12.50 -39.75
N ARG A 548 -7.27 12.49 -38.84
CA ARG A 548 -7.91 13.70 -38.29
C ARG A 548 -6.90 14.62 -37.61
N ALA A 549 -5.99 14.08 -36.81
CA ALA A 549 -4.93 14.83 -36.17
C ALA A 549 -3.75 15.17 -37.11
N SER A 550 -3.78 14.77 -38.38
CA SER A 550 -2.66 14.96 -39.31
C SER A 550 -2.94 15.92 -40.45
N THR A 551 -4.13 16.53 -40.52
CA THR A 551 -4.44 17.51 -41.56
C THR A 551 -3.52 18.74 -41.46
N PRO A 552 -3.14 19.37 -42.59
CA PRO A 552 -2.33 20.59 -42.58
C PRO A 552 -2.96 21.70 -41.73
N GLU A 553 -4.28 21.84 -41.79
CA GLU A 553 -5.05 22.85 -41.06
C GLU A 553 -4.95 22.61 -39.54
N GLU A 554 -5.08 21.36 -39.09
CA GLU A 554 -5.00 21.02 -37.67
C GLU A 554 -3.57 21.13 -37.11
N ARG A 555 -2.56 20.81 -37.92
CA ARG A 555 -1.14 21.05 -37.54
C ARG A 555 -0.82 22.53 -37.42
N GLU A 556 -1.34 23.35 -38.31
CA GLU A 556 -1.13 24.80 -38.26
C GLU A 556 -1.92 25.44 -37.11
N ARG A 557 -3.16 25.01 -36.88
CA ARG A 557 -3.95 25.42 -35.70
C ARG A 557 -3.18 25.16 -34.40
N ARG A 558 -2.68 23.94 -34.21
CA ARG A 558 -1.87 23.58 -33.03
C ARG A 558 -0.57 24.35 -32.96
N ARG A 559 0.12 24.58 -34.09
CA ARG A 559 1.34 25.42 -34.12
C ARG A 559 1.06 26.85 -33.62
N ARG A 560 -0.07 27.46 -34.00
CA ARG A 560 -0.48 28.77 -33.47
C ARG A 560 -0.68 28.74 -31.96
N LEU A 561 -1.27 27.67 -31.42
CA LEU A 561 -1.38 27.50 -29.96
C LEU A 561 0.00 27.37 -29.29
N VAL A 562 0.94 26.61 -29.86
CA VAL A 562 2.32 26.53 -29.34
C VAL A 562 2.99 27.91 -29.31
N ARG A 563 2.70 28.78 -30.29
CA ARG A 563 3.28 30.14 -30.38
C ARG A 563 2.56 31.19 -29.54
N ASP A 564 1.34 30.91 -29.09
CA ASP A 564 0.55 31.84 -28.29
C ASP A 564 1.18 32.07 -26.91
N THR A 565 1.80 33.23 -26.73
CA THR A 565 2.52 33.63 -25.51
C THR A 565 1.62 33.83 -24.29
N ALA A 566 0.30 33.99 -24.47
CA ALA A 566 -0.64 34.09 -23.36
C ALA A 566 -0.88 32.74 -22.67
N ARG A 567 -0.56 31.63 -23.34
CA ARG A 567 -0.65 30.29 -22.77
C ARG A 567 0.55 30.04 -21.87
N LEU A 568 0.29 29.97 -20.57
CA LEU A 568 1.29 29.70 -19.53
C LEU A 568 1.01 28.41 -18.75
N ARG A 569 -0.26 28.12 -18.48
CA ARG A 569 -0.66 27.02 -17.60
C ARG A 569 -1.96 26.36 -18.06
N ILE A 570 -2.06 25.04 -17.86
CA ILE A 570 -3.28 24.26 -18.09
C ILE A 570 -3.66 23.57 -16.78
N GLU A 571 -4.88 23.79 -16.30
CA GLU A 571 -5.38 23.14 -15.09
C GLU A 571 -5.96 21.75 -15.40
N ARG A 572 -5.93 20.86 -14.40
CA ARG A 572 -6.63 19.59 -14.49
C ARG A 572 -8.11 19.83 -14.27
N THR A 573 -8.88 19.83 -15.34
CA THR A 573 -10.33 19.75 -15.22
C THR A 573 -10.69 18.37 -14.68
N GLY A 574 -11.02 18.30 -13.38
CA GLY A 574 -11.79 17.17 -12.86
C GLY A 574 -13.08 17.10 -13.66
N ALA A 575 -13.50 15.92 -14.09
CA ALA A 575 -14.79 15.76 -14.73
C ALA A 575 -15.88 16.30 -13.78
N ALA A 576 -16.32 17.53 -14.01
CA ALA A 576 -17.53 18.07 -13.41
C ALA A 576 -18.65 17.13 -13.85
N PHE A 577 -19.19 16.36 -12.92
CA PHE A 577 -20.47 15.71 -13.13
C PHE A 577 -21.47 16.84 -13.33
N GLN A 578 -21.88 17.06 -14.58
CA GLN A 578 -23.14 17.72 -14.81
C GLN A 578 -24.24 16.78 -14.34
N GLU A 579 -25.11 17.29 -13.46
CA GLU A 579 -26.35 16.62 -13.11
C GLU A 579 -27.14 16.36 -14.40
N GLY A 580 -27.30 15.09 -14.73
CA GLY A 580 -28.24 14.65 -15.74
C GLY A 580 -29.68 14.72 -15.19
N PRO A 581 -30.68 14.82 -16.07
CA PRO A 581 -32.06 15.10 -15.68
C PRO A 581 -32.68 13.98 -14.83
N ALA A 582 -33.67 14.39 -14.04
CA ALA A 582 -34.45 13.59 -13.12
C ALA A 582 -35.21 12.43 -13.83
N ASP A 583 -34.58 11.25 -13.89
CA ASP A 583 -35.28 9.96 -13.98
C ASP A 583 -34.36 8.77 -13.61
N ARG A 584 -33.57 8.90 -12.54
CA ARG A 584 -32.71 7.79 -12.08
C ARG A 584 -33.51 6.86 -11.17
N ARG A 585 -33.55 5.57 -11.52
CA ARG A 585 -34.03 4.49 -10.64
C ARG A 585 -33.32 4.58 -9.27
N ARG A 586 -34.11 4.63 -8.19
CA ARG A 586 -33.62 4.61 -6.79
C ARG A 586 -32.81 3.35 -6.51
N ILE A 587 -31.73 3.48 -5.75
CA ILE A 587 -30.88 2.38 -5.29
C ILE A 587 -31.55 1.70 -4.10
N THR A 588 -31.71 0.38 -4.14
CA THR A 588 -32.28 -0.43 -3.05
C THR A 588 -31.22 -1.25 -2.34
N ALA A 589 -31.52 -1.77 -1.14
CA ALA A 589 -30.59 -2.65 -0.42
C ALA A 589 -30.18 -3.88 -1.26
N ASN A 590 -31.10 -4.48 -2.01
CA ASN A 590 -30.80 -5.63 -2.87
C ASN A 590 -30.03 -5.26 -4.16
N ASP A 591 -29.88 -3.97 -4.49
CA ASP A 591 -28.96 -3.53 -5.56
C ASP A 591 -27.50 -3.39 -5.03
N VAL A 592 -27.34 -3.34 -3.70
CA VAL A 592 -26.07 -3.03 -3.02
C VAL A 592 -25.41 -4.26 -2.40
N PHE A 593 -26.20 -5.12 -1.76
CA PHE A 593 -25.71 -6.27 -1.02
C PHE A 593 -25.99 -7.56 -1.78
N ASP A 594 -24.96 -8.39 -1.96
CA ASP A 594 -25.05 -9.70 -2.62
C ASP A 594 -25.98 -10.63 -1.83
N SER A 595 -26.05 -10.43 -0.52
CA SER A 595 -26.94 -11.18 0.37
C SER A 595 -27.41 -10.30 1.53
N VAL A 596 -28.73 -10.28 1.74
CA VAL A 596 -29.36 -9.71 2.92
C VAL A 596 -29.82 -10.88 3.80
N LEU A 597 -29.39 -10.91 5.04
CA LEU A 597 -29.55 -12.00 5.99
C LEU A 597 -30.37 -11.52 7.19
N VAL A 598 -31.26 -12.38 7.69
CA VAL A 598 -32.01 -12.15 8.93
C VAL A 598 -31.70 -13.26 9.92
N ILE A 599 -31.13 -12.90 11.06
CA ILE A 599 -30.86 -13.81 12.18
C ILE A 599 -32.15 -14.06 12.94
N ASN A 600 -32.56 -15.32 13.08
CA ASN A 600 -33.77 -15.67 13.82
C ASN A 600 -33.63 -17.05 14.48
N LEU A 601 -34.09 -17.16 15.73
CA LEU A 601 -34.17 -18.43 16.46
C LEU A 601 -35.29 -19.32 15.91
N ASP A 602 -35.03 -20.62 15.76
CA ASP A 602 -36.06 -21.60 15.32
C ASP A 602 -37.28 -21.62 16.25
N ARG A 603 -37.09 -21.37 17.55
CA ARG A 603 -38.18 -21.26 18.54
C ARG A 603 -38.99 -19.95 18.47
N ARG A 604 -38.62 -18.98 17.62
CA ARG A 604 -39.28 -17.66 17.48
C ARG A 604 -39.87 -17.44 16.08
N PRO A 605 -40.80 -18.28 15.61
CA PRO A 605 -41.47 -18.08 14.32
C PRO A 605 -42.34 -16.80 14.31
N ASP A 606 -42.78 -16.34 15.48
CA ASP A 606 -43.51 -15.08 15.68
C ASP A 606 -42.69 -13.86 15.24
N ARG A 607 -41.42 -13.77 15.66
CA ARG A 607 -40.52 -12.68 15.27
C ARG A 607 -40.19 -12.72 13.79
N MET A 608 -39.91 -13.91 13.26
CA MET A 608 -39.64 -14.08 11.83
C MET A 608 -40.84 -13.63 10.97
N ALA A 609 -42.08 -13.91 11.41
CA ALA A 609 -43.27 -13.46 10.71
C ALA A 609 -43.41 -11.93 10.72
N ASN A 610 -43.11 -11.27 11.85
CA ASN A 610 -43.10 -9.80 11.95
C ASN A 610 -42.01 -9.18 11.07
N MET A 611 -40.78 -9.67 11.19
CA MET A 611 -39.64 -9.19 10.41
C MET A 611 -39.88 -9.36 8.90
N ARG A 612 -40.48 -10.49 8.48
CA ARG A 612 -40.88 -10.70 7.07
C ARG A 612 -41.88 -9.64 6.61
N ARG A 613 -42.96 -9.39 7.37
CA ARG A 613 -43.93 -8.33 7.03
C ARG A 613 -43.26 -6.96 6.88
N ARG A 614 -42.35 -6.62 7.79
CA ARG A 614 -41.63 -5.34 7.80
C ARG A 614 -40.69 -5.19 6.60
N LEU A 615 -39.90 -6.23 6.29
CA LEU A 615 -39.01 -6.23 5.12
C LEU A 615 -39.77 -6.25 3.80
N ASP A 616 -40.90 -6.96 3.71
CA ASP A 616 -41.76 -6.98 2.53
C ASP A 616 -42.35 -5.58 2.26
N ALA A 617 -42.72 -4.84 3.31
CA ALA A 617 -43.26 -3.47 3.20
C ALA A 617 -42.25 -2.47 2.59
N ILE A 618 -40.94 -2.69 2.82
CA ILE A 618 -39.86 -1.89 2.22
C ILE A 618 -39.22 -2.59 1.00
N GLY A 619 -39.79 -3.70 0.52
CA GLY A 619 -39.34 -4.40 -0.68
C GLY A 619 -37.95 -5.04 -0.59
N VAL A 620 -37.46 -5.36 0.61
CA VAL A 620 -36.14 -5.97 0.84
C VAL A 620 -36.26 -7.50 0.86
N LYS A 621 -35.64 -8.16 -0.13
CA LYS A 621 -35.51 -9.61 -0.17
C LYS A 621 -34.38 -10.06 0.74
N PHE A 622 -34.58 -11.15 1.46
CA PHE A 622 -33.62 -11.67 2.44
C PHE A 622 -33.60 -13.20 2.49
N ALA A 623 -32.52 -13.75 3.05
CA ALA A 623 -32.41 -15.14 3.47
C ALA A 623 -32.42 -15.22 5.01
N ARG A 624 -33.13 -16.21 5.55
CA ARG A 624 -33.14 -16.48 6.99
C ARG A 624 -31.88 -17.27 7.37
N VAL A 625 -31.21 -16.85 8.44
CA VAL A 625 -30.14 -17.60 9.09
C VAL A 625 -30.68 -18.16 10.41
N PRO A 626 -30.66 -19.49 10.63
CA PRO A 626 -31.04 -20.07 11.90
C PRO A 626 -30.02 -19.68 12.97
N ALA A 627 -30.46 -18.93 13.98
CA ALA A 627 -29.61 -18.51 15.08
C ALA A 627 -29.30 -19.68 16.02
N VAL A 628 -28.08 -19.72 16.55
CA VAL A 628 -27.71 -20.67 17.62
C VAL A 628 -28.52 -20.31 18.87
N ASP A 629 -29.20 -21.29 19.45
CA ASP A 629 -30.05 -21.05 20.62
C ASP A 629 -29.23 -21.12 21.91
N GLY A 630 -29.17 -20.00 22.64
CA GLY A 630 -28.53 -19.93 23.96
C GLY A 630 -29.20 -20.81 25.02
N GLU A 631 -30.45 -21.23 24.80
CA GLU A 631 -31.16 -22.15 25.69
C GLU A 631 -30.79 -23.63 25.49
N SER A 632 -30.04 -23.94 24.42
CA SER A 632 -29.59 -25.30 24.12
C SER A 632 -28.67 -25.86 25.24
N PRO A 633 -28.76 -27.18 25.53
CA PRO A 633 -27.90 -27.81 26.54
C PRO A 633 -26.41 -27.59 26.28
N GLU A 634 -25.98 -27.62 25.02
CA GLU A 634 -24.60 -27.42 24.59
C GLU A 634 -24.12 -26.00 24.92
N MET A 635 -24.90 -24.97 24.55
CA MET A 635 -24.53 -23.58 24.83
C MET A 635 -24.53 -23.25 26.32
N LYS A 636 -25.46 -23.84 27.09
CA LYS A 636 -25.46 -23.71 28.56
C LYS A 636 -24.22 -24.35 29.18
N ALA A 637 -23.80 -25.52 28.69
CA ALA A 637 -22.59 -26.19 29.17
C ALA A 637 -21.32 -25.39 28.83
N ASP A 638 -21.22 -24.85 27.61
CA ASP A 638 -20.08 -24.03 27.21
C ASP A 638 -20.02 -22.70 27.96
N TYR A 639 -21.17 -22.07 28.22
CA TYR A 639 -21.23 -20.89 29.06
C TYR A 639 -20.84 -21.18 30.51
N ALA A 640 -21.27 -22.33 31.07
CA ALA A 640 -20.88 -22.73 32.42
C ALA A 640 -19.35 -22.94 32.56
N LYS A 641 -18.67 -23.48 31.53
CA LYS A 641 -17.20 -23.56 31.50
C LYS A 641 -16.54 -22.19 31.49
N LEU A 642 -17.11 -21.24 30.74
CA LEU A 642 -16.63 -19.87 30.70
C LEU A 642 -16.78 -19.18 32.06
N GLN A 643 -17.88 -19.45 32.77
CA GLN A 643 -18.08 -18.98 34.15
C GLN A 643 -17.10 -19.60 35.15
N SER A 644 -16.79 -20.91 35.05
CA SER A 644 -15.81 -21.53 35.96
C SER A 644 -14.40 -20.99 35.76
N ASN A 645 -13.97 -20.78 34.51
CA ASN A 645 -12.65 -20.23 34.21
C ASN A 645 -12.46 -18.81 34.75
N PHE A 646 -13.53 -18.01 34.82
CA PHE A 646 -13.51 -16.71 35.47
C PHE A 646 -13.31 -16.82 36.98
N ALA A 647 -13.93 -17.81 37.64
CA ALA A 647 -13.79 -18.00 39.09
C ALA A 647 -12.37 -18.40 39.53
N ASP A 648 -11.62 -19.07 38.65
CA ASP A 648 -10.26 -19.57 38.92
C ASP A 648 -9.15 -18.58 38.53
N THR A 649 -9.48 -17.47 37.86
CA THR A 649 -8.50 -16.47 37.42
C THR A 649 -8.56 -15.24 38.32
N PRO A 650 -7.51 -14.90 39.10
CA PRO A 650 -7.47 -13.63 39.83
C PRO A 650 -7.68 -12.49 38.84
N VAL A 651 -8.64 -11.61 39.11
CA VAL A 651 -8.83 -10.38 38.32
C VAL A 651 -7.48 -9.68 38.28
N GLY A 652 -6.92 -9.55 37.08
CA GLY A 652 -5.60 -8.97 36.86
C GLY A 652 -5.52 -7.52 37.34
N THR A 653 -4.34 -6.91 37.18
CA THR A 653 -4.08 -5.48 37.46
C THR A 653 -5.26 -4.59 37.06
N PRO A 654 -5.71 -3.63 37.89
CA PRO A 654 -6.89 -2.82 37.63
C PRO A 654 -6.88 -2.24 36.22
N SER A 655 -8.01 -2.34 35.51
CA SER A 655 -8.09 -1.91 34.11
C SER A 655 -7.70 -0.44 33.90
N GLN A 656 -7.90 0.43 34.91
CA GLN A 656 -7.75 1.90 34.82
C GLN A 656 -8.61 2.54 33.70
N LEU A 657 -9.55 1.80 33.12
CA LEU A 657 -10.43 2.25 32.05
C LEU A 657 -11.77 2.78 32.62
N ASP A 658 -12.47 3.54 31.80
CA ASP A 658 -13.81 4.08 32.02
C ASP A 658 -14.69 3.88 30.78
N GLY A 659 -15.94 4.37 30.83
CA GLY A 659 -16.91 4.18 29.75
C GLY A 659 -16.52 4.81 28.41
N ARG A 660 -15.52 5.70 28.38
CA ARG A 660 -14.98 6.31 27.15
C ARG A 660 -13.70 5.61 26.71
N THR A 661 -12.74 5.53 27.62
CA THR A 661 -11.38 5.02 27.37
C THR A 661 -11.36 3.54 27.00
N ILE A 662 -12.41 2.78 27.35
CA ILE A 662 -12.61 1.40 26.86
C ILE A 662 -12.73 1.31 25.32
N TYR A 663 -13.02 2.41 24.63
CA TYR A 663 -13.08 2.45 23.17
C TYR A 663 -11.92 3.23 22.53
N THR A 664 -11.21 4.08 23.29
CA THR A 664 -10.23 5.02 22.73
C THR A 664 -8.80 4.83 23.21
N ASP A 665 -8.57 4.34 24.43
CA ASP A 665 -7.26 4.45 25.11
C ASP A 665 -6.80 3.15 25.78
N TYR A 666 -7.31 2.00 25.31
CA TYR A 666 -6.89 0.69 25.80
C TYR A 666 -5.58 0.21 25.16
N ARG A 667 -4.82 -0.60 25.90
CA ARG A 667 -3.52 -1.15 25.48
C ARG A 667 -3.61 -2.59 25.01
N SER A 668 -4.63 -3.32 25.46
CA SER A 668 -4.88 -4.73 25.09
C SER A 668 -6.33 -5.13 25.28
N ASP A 669 -6.73 -6.22 24.63
CA ASP A 669 -8.05 -6.84 24.78
C ASP A 669 -8.29 -7.32 26.22
N ASP A 670 -7.25 -7.85 26.88
CA ASP A 670 -7.33 -8.25 28.29
C ASP A 670 -7.71 -7.07 29.18
N GLN A 671 -7.19 -5.87 28.92
CA GLN A 671 -7.55 -4.68 29.69
C GLN A 671 -9.03 -4.32 29.53
N ARG A 672 -9.59 -4.42 28.32
CA ARG A 672 -11.00 -4.16 28.04
C ARG A 672 -11.90 -5.24 28.65
N ARG A 673 -11.48 -6.51 28.53
CA ARG A 673 -12.17 -7.65 29.15
C ARG A 673 -12.23 -7.46 30.66
N SER A 674 -11.10 -7.19 31.31
CA SER A 674 -11.02 -6.95 32.75
C SER A 674 -11.88 -5.77 33.18
N TYR A 675 -11.92 -4.67 32.42
CA TYR A 675 -12.83 -3.55 32.72
C TYR A 675 -14.30 -3.97 32.78
N ILE A 676 -14.76 -4.77 31.81
CA ILE A 676 -16.15 -5.26 31.78
C ILE A 676 -16.38 -6.26 32.91
N GLU A 677 -15.44 -7.16 33.14
CA GLU A 677 -15.53 -8.19 34.18
C GLU A 677 -15.58 -7.57 35.59
N GLU A 678 -14.73 -6.57 35.86
CA GLU A 678 -14.74 -5.76 37.09
C GLU A 678 -16.08 -5.04 37.26
N ARG A 679 -16.56 -4.38 36.20
CA ARG A 679 -17.79 -3.57 36.24
C ARG A 679 -19.04 -4.39 36.51
N TYR A 680 -19.09 -5.64 36.06
CA TYR A 680 -20.28 -6.49 36.15
C TYR A 680 -20.13 -7.70 37.07
N ALA A 681 -18.97 -7.88 37.72
CA ALA A 681 -18.66 -8.98 38.62
C ALA A 681 -18.97 -10.37 38.01
N GLY A 682 -18.51 -10.60 36.79
CA GLY A 682 -18.72 -11.83 36.03
C GLY A 682 -18.06 -11.78 34.65
N PRO A 683 -18.10 -12.86 33.87
CA PRO A 683 -17.44 -12.91 32.56
C PRO A 683 -17.91 -11.81 31.59
N ALA A 684 -17.01 -11.33 30.73
CA ALA A 684 -17.32 -10.25 29.80
C ALA A 684 -18.42 -10.60 28.79
N VAL A 685 -18.48 -11.86 28.33
CA VAL A 685 -19.64 -12.44 27.63
C VAL A 685 -20.64 -12.87 28.70
N ARG A 686 -21.79 -12.20 28.78
CA ARG A 686 -22.63 -12.18 29.99
C ARG A 686 -23.73 -13.23 30.08
N SER A 687 -23.96 -14.00 29.02
CA SER A 687 -25.01 -15.00 28.97
C SER A 687 -24.71 -16.07 27.91
N ALA A 688 -25.33 -17.24 28.05
CA ALA A 688 -25.33 -18.26 27.01
C ALA A 688 -25.90 -17.73 25.69
N GLY A 689 -26.89 -16.82 25.75
CA GLY A 689 -27.43 -16.11 24.59
C GLY A 689 -26.39 -15.21 23.89
N ALA A 690 -25.61 -14.43 24.64
CA ALA A 690 -24.54 -13.60 24.06
C ALA A 690 -23.43 -14.46 23.42
N LEU A 691 -23.08 -15.58 24.04
CA LEU A 691 -22.14 -16.55 23.47
C LEU A 691 -22.71 -17.20 22.20
N ALA A 692 -24.00 -17.57 22.21
CA ALA A 692 -24.68 -18.14 21.05
C ALA A 692 -24.82 -17.13 19.88
N TYR A 693 -24.97 -15.84 20.19
CA TYR A 693 -24.97 -14.77 19.19
C TYR A 693 -23.60 -14.66 18.48
N LEU A 694 -22.49 -14.78 19.22
CA LEU A 694 -21.16 -14.89 18.63
C LEU A 694 -21.06 -16.13 17.72
N ARG A 695 -21.50 -17.31 18.18
CA ARG A 695 -21.51 -18.53 17.34
C ARG A 695 -22.37 -18.41 16.09
N THR A 696 -23.46 -17.64 16.16
CA THR A 696 -24.30 -17.36 14.99
C THR A 696 -23.55 -16.52 13.96
N TYR A 697 -22.85 -15.47 14.41
CA TYR A 697 -22.00 -14.66 13.53
C TYR A 697 -20.80 -15.46 13.00
N GLU A 698 -20.21 -16.36 13.79
CA GLU A 698 -19.14 -17.25 13.32
C GLU A 698 -19.57 -18.04 12.08
N THR A 699 -20.79 -18.60 12.09
CA THR A 699 -21.40 -19.27 10.93
C THR A 699 -21.59 -18.31 9.76
N ILE A 700 -22.22 -17.15 9.98
CA ILE A 700 -22.49 -16.15 8.92
C ILE A 700 -21.20 -15.70 8.23
N LEU A 701 -20.17 -15.36 9.02
CA LEU A 701 -18.91 -14.84 8.52
C LEU A 701 -18.13 -15.93 7.77
N THR A 702 -18.14 -17.15 8.27
CA THR A 702 -17.51 -18.31 7.61
C THR A 702 -18.17 -18.62 6.27
N GLU A 703 -19.50 -18.64 6.23
CA GLU A 703 -20.26 -18.88 4.99
C GLU A 703 -20.09 -17.76 3.97
N ALA A 704 -20.09 -16.50 4.40
CA ALA A 704 -19.85 -15.35 3.52
C ALA A 704 -18.43 -15.36 2.94
N LEU A 705 -17.43 -15.78 3.74
CA LEU A 705 -16.08 -15.99 3.24
C LEU A 705 -16.03 -17.11 2.20
N ALA A 706 -16.70 -18.24 2.47
CA ALA A 706 -16.73 -19.39 1.57
C ALA A 706 -17.48 -19.14 0.25
N SER A 707 -18.59 -18.39 0.28
CA SER A 707 -19.44 -18.12 -0.89
C SER A 707 -18.84 -17.12 -1.87
N GLY A 708 -17.84 -16.35 -1.43
CA GLY A 708 -17.25 -15.28 -2.25
C GLY A 708 -18.06 -13.98 -2.25
N ALA A 709 -19.09 -13.85 -1.41
CA ALA A 709 -19.87 -12.61 -1.28
C ALA A 709 -18.95 -11.41 -0.99
N GLU A 710 -19.16 -10.33 -1.73
CA GLU A 710 -18.42 -9.08 -1.56
C GLU A 710 -19.06 -8.24 -0.45
N ARG A 711 -20.40 -8.21 -0.38
CA ARG A 711 -21.16 -7.37 0.54
C ARG A 711 -22.35 -8.13 1.09
N ILE A 712 -22.42 -8.22 2.42
CA ILE A 712 -23.58 -8.78 3.13
C ILE A 712 -24.22 -7.71 4.00
N LEU A 713 -25.53 -7.79 4.18
CA LEU A 713 -26.28 -7.01 5.16
C LEU A 713 -26.94 -7.98 6.13
N VAL A 714 -26.69 -7.80 7.43
CA VAL A 714 -27.22 -8.67 8.48
C VAL A 714 -28.20 -7.87 9.34
N PHE A 715 -29.41 -8.41 9.49
CA PHE A 715 -30.43 -7.90 10.41
C PHE A 715 -30.70 -8.89 11.55
N ASP A 716 -30.96 -8.37 12.75
CA ASP A 716 -31.63 -9.13 13.81
C ASP A 716 -33.15 -9.19 13.54
N ASP A 717 -33.86 -10.18 14.11
CA ASP A 717 -35.30 -10.39 13.89
C ASP A 717 -36.24 -9.40 14.59
N ASP A 718 -35.68 -8.49 15.39
CA ASP A 718 -36.40 -7.46 16.14
C ASP A 718 -36.18 -6.05 15.59
N CYS A 719 -35.77 -5.91 14.32
CA CYS A 719 -35.64 -4.61 13.68
C CYS A 719 -37.00 -3.95 13.39
N VAL A 720 -37.04 -2.64 13.55
CA VAL A 720 -38.10 -1.73 13.10
C VAL A 720 -37.49 -0.71 12.15
N PHE A 721 -38.13 -0.48 11.00
CA PHE A 721 -37.59 0.36 9.92
C PHE A 721 -38.21 1.75 9.92
N HIS A 722 -37.43 2.74 9.48
CA HIS A 722 -37.91 4.10 9.27
C HIS A 722 -38.99 4.12 8.17
N ARG A 723 -40.07 4.91 8.33
CA ARG A 723 -41.15 5.02 7.33
C ARG A 723 -40.68 5.37 5.91
N ASP A 724 -39.69 6.26 5.83
CA ASP A 724 -39.06 6.70 4.57
C ASP A 724 -37.81 5.89 4.18
N PHE A 725 -37.70 4.63 4.64
CA PHE A 725 -36.52 3.78 4.45
C PHE A 725 -35.96 3.82 3.02
N LEU A 726 -36.82 3.65 2.01
CA LEU A 726 -36.40 3.57 0.61
C LEU A 726 -35.77 4.86 0.09
N GLU A 727 -36.28 6.01 0.54
CA GLU A 727 -35.73 7.31 0.13
C GLU A 727 -34.43 7.60 0.85
N LEU A 728 -34.39 7.38 2.17
CA LEU A 728 -33.22 7.66 2.97
C LEU A 728 -32.07 6.70 2.67
N PHE A 729 -32.35 5.44 2.35
CA PHE A 729 -31.32 4.50 1.90
C PHE A 729 -30.69 4.94 0.57
N ASP A 730 -31.50 5.36 -0.41
CA ASP A 730 -31.01 5.84 -1.72
C ASP A 730 -30.11 7.07 -1.55
N LYS A 731 -30.51 8.02 -0.71
CA LYS A 731 -29.73 9.22 -0.37
C LYS A 731 -28.43 8.87 0.37
N ALA A 732 -28.53 8.14 1.48
CA ALA A 732 -27.38 7.74 2.28
C ALA A 732 -26.37 6.92 1.46
N TYR A 733 -26.82 5.97 0.65
CA TYR A 733 -25.93 5.17 -0.17
C TYR A 733 -25.33 5.96 -1.34
N SER A 734 -26.04 6.95 -1.89
CA SER A 734 -25.50 7.84 -2.92
C SER A 734 -24.38 8.75 -2.37
N GLU A 735 -24.43 9.09 -1.09
CA GLU A 735 -23.39 9.84 -0.37
C GLU A 735 -22.23 8.94 0.10
N LEU A 736 -22.47 7.64 0.24
CA LEU A 736 -21.50 6.67 0.77
C LEU A 736 -20.31 6.45 -0.19
N PRO A 737 -19.06 6.57 0.29
CA PRO A 737 -17.89 6.27 -0.54
C PRO A 737 -17.88 4.83 -1.02
N ARG A 738 -17.52 4.60 -2.29
CA ARG A 738 -17.47 3.25 -2.88
C ARG A 738 -16.60 2.24 -2.13
N ALA A 739 -15.62 2.71 -1.38
CA ALA A 739 -14.64 1.90 -0.65
C ALA A 739 -14.97 1.73 0.85
N TRP A 740 -16.26 1.79 1.22
CA TRP A 740 -16.72 1.49 2.58
C TRP A 740 -16.43 0.02 2.95
N LYS A 741 -16.30 -0.24 4.26
CA LYS A 741 -15.97 -1.56 4.82
C LYS A 741 -16.98 -2.04 5.86
N VAL A 742 -17.43 -1.12 6.71
CA VAL A 742 -18.54 -1.31 7.64
C VAL A 742 -19.56 -0.21 7.39
N PHE A 743 -20.81 -0.59 7.12
CA PHE A 743 -21.90 0.36 6.87
C PHE A 743 -23.12 -0.04 7.70
N GLN A 744 -23.37 0.66 8.82
CA GLN A 744 -24.51 0.36 9.66
C GLN A 744 -25.73 1.19 9.28
N LEU A 745 -26.88 0.50 9.21
CA LEU A 745 -28.19 1.13 9.04
C LEU A 745 -28.83 1.46 10.40
N GLY A 746 -28.21 1.00 11.49
CA GLY A 746 -28.71 1.19 12.84
C GLY A 746 -27.65 0.90 13.90
N THR A 747 -27.65 1.69 14.97
CA THR A 747 -26.71 1.57 16.11
C THR A 747 -27.33 2.10 17.41
N LEU A 748 -26.75 1.71 18.55
CA LEU A 748 -27.03 2.20 19.90
C LEU A 748 -26.06 3.32 20.30
N GLN A 749 -25.84 4.30 19.42
CA GLN A 749 -24.82 5.32 19.60
C GLN A 749 -25.16 6.27 20.74
N SER A 750 -24.39 6.23 21.82
CA SER A 750 -24.56 7.10 22.99
C SER A 750 -23.47 8.18 23.12
N ASN A 751 -22.31 7.96 22.51
CA ASN A 751 -21.12 8.81 22.66
C ASN A 751 -20.89 9.73 21.44
N TRP A 752 -21.86 10.60 21.13
CA TRP A 752 -21.81 11.52 19.97
C TRP A 752 -20.60 12.48 19.90
N ARG A 753 -19.83 12.62 20.98
CA ARG A 753 -18.58 13.39 20.97
C ARG A 753 -17.42 12.68 20.26
N LEU A 754 -17.53 11.38 20.06
CA LEU A 754 -16.51 10.55 19.41
C LEU A 754 -16.77 10.37 17.91
N THR A 755 -17.90 10.86 17.39
CA THR A 755 -18.30 10.71 15.99
C THR A 755 -17.99 11.96 15.18
N GLU A 756 -17.80 11.81 13.88
CA GLU A 756 -17.58 12.93 12.94
C GLU A 756 -18.72 12.98 11.89
N PRO A 757 -19.39 14.12 11.66
CA PRO A 757 -20.31 14.25 10.54
C PRO A 757 -19.61 14.02 9.20
N TYR A 758 -20.24 13.30 8.27
CA TYR A 758 -19.66 13.05 6.94
C TYR A 758 -20.46 13.70 5.82
N SER A 759 -21.78 13.51 5.83
CA SER A 759 -22.72 14.09 4.88
C SER A 759 -24.07 14.33 5.56
N GLU A 760 -25.10 14.71 4.80
CA GLU A 760 -26.44 14.93 5.35
C GLU A 760 -26.99 13.65 5.99
N HIS A 761 -26.75 12.48 5.36
CA HIS A 761 -27.33 11.21 5.79
C HIS A 761 -26.32 10.24 6.41
N LEU A 762 -25.06 10.64 6.61
CA LEU A 762 -24.00 9.77 7.13
C LEU A 762 -23.12 10.48 8.17
N TYR A 763 -22.65 9.71 9.13
CA TYR A 763 -21.54 10.10 10.00
C TYR A 763 -20.51 8.96 10.12
N ARG A 764 -19.28 9.33 10.47
CA ARG A 764 -18.21 8.38 10.83
C ARG A 764 -18.27 8.07 12.32
N PRO A 765 -18.29 6.78 12.70
CA PRO A 765 -18.29 6.38 14.10
C PRO A 765 -16.91 6.48 14.76
N ASN A 766 -15.85 6.76 13.98
CA ASN A 766 -14.44 6.75 14.41
C ASN A 766 -14.08 5.51 15.23
N GLY A 767 -14.53 4.35 14.73
CA GLY A 767 -14.31 3.05 15.37
C GLY A 767 -15.22 2.74 16.57
N VAL A 768 -15.98 3.70 17.09
CA VAL A 768 -16.89 3.48 18.23
C VAL A 768 -18.28 3.12 17.72
N ILE A 769 -18.53 1.82 17.58
CA ILE A 769 -19.82 1.25 17.20
C ILE A 769 -20.36 0.40 18.35
N VAL A 770 -21.64 0.58 18.70
CA VAL A 770 -22.37 -0.24 19.68
C VAL A 770 -23.71 -0.65 19.09
N GLY A 771 -24.15 -1.88 19.33
CA GLY A 771 -25.30 -2.48 18.66
C GLY A 771 -24.98 -3.04 17.27
N SER A 772 -25.55 -4.20 16.96
CA SER A 772 -25.29 -5.00 15.75
C SER A 772 -26.56 -5.44 15.02
N HIS A 773 -27.69 -4.78 15.27
CA HIS A 773 -28.99 -5.20 14.75
C HIS A 773 -29.18 -4.96 13.25
N ALA A 774 -28.40 -4.07 12.63
CA ALA A 774 -28.48 -3.78 11.20
C ALA A 774 -27.10 -3.38 10.63
N VAL A 775 -26.32 -4.37 10.19
CA VAL A 775 -24.90 -4.20 9.83
C VAL A 775 -24.62 -4.65 8.40
N GLY A 776 -24.22 -3.70 7.56
CA GLY A 776 -23.62 -3.94 6.26
C GLY A 776 -22.12 -4.19 6.40
N LEU A 777 -21.64 -5.29 5.83
CA LEU A 777 -20.25 -5.73 5.91
C LEU A 777 -19.68 -5.97 4.52
N HIS A 778 -18.55 -5.36 4.23
CA HIS A 778 -17.73 -5.68 3.07
C HIS A 778 -16.84 -6.88 3.40
N ARG A 779 -16.52 -7.71 2.39
CA ARG A 779 -15.70 -8.93 2.52
C ARG A 779 -14.38 -8.73 3.26
N GLU A 780 -13.74 -7.58 3.03
CA GLU A 780 -12.49 -7.19 3.70
C GLU A 780 -12.61 -7.09 5.24
N ALA A 781 -13.81 -6.83 5.77
CA ALA A 781 -14.05 -6.73 7.22
C ALA A 781 -14.38 -8.08 7.89
N LEU A 782 -14.81 -9.08 7.13
CA LEU A 782 -15.24 -10.38 7.67
C LEU A 782 -14.16 -11.12 8.46
N PRO A 783 -12.87 -11.13 8.04
CA PRO A 783 -11.81 -11.84 8.77
C PRO A 783 -11.52 -11.27 10.15
N THR A 784 -11.51 -9.93 10.25
CA THR A 784 -11.35 -9.22 11.53
C THR A 784 -12.50 -9.60 12.45
N LEU A 785 -13.75 -9.54 11.95
CA LEU A 785 -14.93 -9.97 12.70
C LEU A 785 -14.84 -11.43 13.13
N LEU A 786 -14.51 -12.35 12.21
CA LEU A 786 -14.52 -13.78 12.46
C LEU A 786 -13.53 -14.15 13.58
N ARG A 787 -12.29 -13.65 13.51
CA ARG A 787 -11.28 -13.91 14.56
C ARG A 787 -11.77 -13.54 15.95
N PHE A 788 -12.25 -12.31 16.10
CA PHE A 788 -12.69 -11.83 17.42
C PHE A 788 -13.98 -12.51 17.87
N THR A 789 -14.79 -12.97 16.91
CA THR A 789 -16.00 -13.75 17.18
C THR A 789 -15.64 -15.14 17.69
N GLU A 790 -14.69 -15.82 17.05
CA GLU A 790 -14.16 -17.13 17.47
C GLU A 790 -13.52 -17.05 18.87
N ALA A 791 -12.73 -16.00 19.12
CA ALA A 791 -12.06 -15.77 20.39
C ALA A 791 -13.05 -15.56 21.55
N ALA A 792 -14.25 -15.04 21.26
CA ALA A 792 -15.34 -14.86 22.20
C ALA A 792 -14.94 -14.16 23.53
N THR A 793 -13.98 -13.23 23.48
CA THR A 793 -13.48 -12.52 24.65
C THR A 793 -14.40 -11.37 25.10
N LEU A 794 -15.16 -10.82 24.16
CA LEU A 794 -16.08 -9.70 24.34
C LEU A 794 -17.38 -9.95 23.55
N PRO A 795 -18.51 -9.35 23.94
CA PRO A 795 -19.74 -9.35 23.14
C PRO A 795 -19.52 -8.83 21.72
N PHE A 796 -20.34 -9.30 20.77
CA PHE A 796 -20.12 -9.08 19.33
C PHE A 796 -19.97 -7.59 18.95
N ASP A 797 -20.82 -6.73 19.50
CA ASP A 797 -20.86 -5.31 19.16
C ASP A 797 -19.66 -4.51 19.71
N ILE A 798 -19.33 -4.68 20.99
CA ILE A 798 -18.22 -3.97 21.64
C ILE A 798 -16.85 -4.65 21.44
N GLY A 799 -16.85 -5.89 20.96
CA GLY A 799 -15.68 -6.66 20.58
C GLY A 799 -15.52 -6.71 19.06
N PRO A 800 -15.87 -7.83 18.39
CA PRO A 800 -15.70 -8.02 16.95
C PRO A 800 -16.04 -6.81 16.07
N LEU A 801 -17.24 -6.25 16.21
CA LEU A 801 -17.72 -5.15 15.37
C LEU A 801 -16.97 -3.84 15.63
N HIS A 802 -16.71 -3.54 16.90
CA HIS A 802 -15.83 -2.43 17.28
C HIS A 802 -14.43 -2.58 16.66
N TYR A 803 -13.81 -3.76 16.74
CA TYR A 803 -12.48 -3.98 16.19
C TYR A 803 -12.44 -3.84 14.67
N ALA A 804 -13.45 -4.36 13.96
CA ALA A 804 -13.58 -4.12 12.52
C ALA A 804 -13.75 -2.63 12.22
N SER A 805 -14.61 -1.92 12.96
CA SER A 805 -14.80 -0.48 12.78
C SER A 805 -13.54 0.33 13.06
N MET A 806 -12.72 -0.07 14.05
CA MET A 806 -11.42 0.54 14.34
C MET A 806 -10.40 0.25 13.24
N GLU A 807 -10.31 -1.00 12.76
CA GLU A 807 -9.40 -1.37 11.67
C GLU A 807 -9.71 -0.61 10.38
N PHE A 808 -11.00 -0.36 10.12
CA PHE A 808 -11.49 0.38 8.96
C PHE A 808 -12.11 1.73 9.32
N CYS A 809 -11.49 2.47 10.26
CA CYS A 809 -12.03 3.72 10.80
C CYS A 809 -12.45 4.72 9.71
N ASP A 810 -11.60 4.97 8.72
CA ASP A 810 -11.88 5.94 7.63
C ASP A 810 -12.93 5.45 6.61
N SER A 811 -13.22 4.16 6.63
CA SER A 811 -14.14 3.48 5.71
C SER A 811 -15.36 2.90 6.42
N SER A 812 -15.62 3.32 7.65
CA SER A 812 -16.78 2.90 8.45
C SER A 812 -17.79 4.04 8.53
N PHE A 813 -19.06 3.74 8.25
CA PHE A 813 -20.12 4.75 8.18
C PHE A 813 -21.39 4.24 8.83
N VAL A 814 -22.16 5.18 9.38
CA VAL A 814 -23.47 4.92 9.95
C VAL A 814 -24.46 5.92 9.38
N THR A 815 -25.67 5.46 9.08
CA THR A 815 -26.76 6.33 8.62
C THR A 815 -27.27 7.24 9.73
N ILE A 816 -27.57 8.50 9.41
CA ILE A 816 -28.33 9.41 10.28
C ILE A 816 -29.45 10.08 9.46
N PRO A 817 -30.74 9.93 9.82
CA PRO A 817 -31.25 9.10 10.93
C PRO A 817 -30.94 7.62 10.72
N ASN A 818 -31.04 6.81 11.79
CA ASN A 818 -30.96 5.36 11.64
C ASN A 818 -32.09 4.87 10.71
N LEU A 819 -31.80 3.93 9.83
CA LEU A 819 -32.82 3.33 8.97
C LEU A 819 -33.46 2.11 9.63
N ALA A 820 -32.78 1.50 10.60
CA ALA A 820 -33.27 0.40 11.42
C ALA A 820 -32.96 0.64 12.91
N ILE A 821 -33.94 0.40 13.78
CA ILE A 821 -33.80 0.43 15.24
C ILE A 821 -34.28 -0.90 15.84
N GLN A 822 -33.98 -1.15 17.10
CA GLN A 822 -34.44 -2.34 17.83
C GLN A 822 -35.85 -2.12 18.40
N GLU A 823 -36.71 -3.13 18.28
CA GLU A 823 -38.01 -3.18 18.93
C GLU A 823 -37.84 -3.33 20.44
N ASN A 824 -38.49 -2.47 21.24
CA ASN A 824 -38.29 -2.37 22.69
C ASN A 824 -38.88 -3.55 23.53
N ALA A 825 -39.03 -4.74 22.96
CA ALA A 825 -39.51 -5.95 23.64
C ALA A 825 -38.36 -6.77 24.23
N ASP A 826 -38.65 -7.68 25.18
CA ASP A 826 -37.67 -8.50 25.90
C ASP A 826 -36.59 -9.10 24.97
N THR A 827 -35.32 -8.82 25.27
CA THR A 827 -34.18 -9.34 24.51
C THR A 827 -33.80 -10.74 25.00
N ASP A 828 -33.70 -11.71 24.09
CA ASP A 828 -33.31 -13.10 24.41
C ASP A 828 -31.82 -13.24 24.82
N ILE A 829 -31.02 -12.16 24.76
CA ILE A 829 -29.61 -12.13 25.19
C ILE A 829 -29.37 -11.47 26.56
N GLY A 830 -30.39 -10.84 27.17
CA GLY A 830 -30.26 -10.07 28.43
C GLY A 830 -31.20 -10.55 29.55
N THR A 831 -30.70 -10.59 30.78
CA THR A 831 -31.51 -10.93 31.97
C THR A 831 -32.23 -9.70 32.56
N GLY A 832 -33.53 -9.55 32.28
CA GLY A 832 -34.54 -9.03 33.22
C GLY A 832 -34.84 -7.51 33.35
N VAL A 833 -36.06 -7.14 32.93
CA VAL A 833 -37.09 -6.27 33.57
C VAL A 833 -36.66 -4.91 34.17
N VAL A 834 -36.94 -3.77 33.49
CA VAL A 834 -37.45 -2.48 34.06
C VAL A 834 -38.07 -1.59 32.95
N HIS A 835 -39.26 -1.06 33.25
CA HIS A 835 -40.28 -0.35 32.48
C HIS A 835 -39.95 0.90 31.61
N ALA A 836 -40.91 1.15 30.69
CA ALA A 836 -41.10 2.19 29.68
C ALA A 836 -40.48 3.60 29.85
N ASP A 837 -40.34 4.15 31.06
CA ASP A 837 -39.74 5.49 31.28
C ASP A 837 -38.23 5.55 30.98
N ARG A 838 -37.54 4.41 31.01
CA ARG A 838 -36.14 4.32 30.55
C ARG A 838 -36.02 4.34 29.02
N ASN A 839 -37.09 4.03 28.29
CA ASN A 839 -37.05 3.85 26.83
C ASN A 839 -37.03 5.18 26.08
N VAL A 840 -37.76 6.20 26.55
CA VAL A 840 -37.71 7.56 25.97
C VAL A 840 -36.34 8.20 26.18
N LYS A 841 -35.74 8.02 27.37
CA LYS A 841 -34.38 8.52 27.67
C LYS A 841 -33.30 7.80 26.84
N LYS A 842 -33.45 6.50 26.59
CA LYS A 842 -32.55 5.73 25.70
C LYS A 842 -32.69 6.13 24.24
N ALA A 843 -33.93 6.26 23.73
CA ALA A 843 -34.19 6.72 22.37
C ALA A 843 -33.59 8.11 22.11
N ALA A 844 -33.78 9.07 23.04
CA ALA A 844 -33.16 10.39 22.95
C ALA A 844 -31.61 10.33 22.98
N THR A 845 -31.04 9.43 23.79
CA THR A 845 -29.58 9.20 23.83
C THR A 845 -29.04 8.72 22.49
N TYR A 846 -29.79 7.85 21.80
CA TYR A 846 -29.44 7.32 20.48
C TYR A 846 -29.92 8.18 19.30
N ARG A 847 -30.55 9.33 19.58
CA ARG A 847 -31.20 10.22 18.59
C ARG A 847 -32.23 9.48 17.72
N TRP A 848 -32.98 8.56 18.30
CA TRP A 848 -34.10 7.90 17.63
C TRP A 848 -35.38 8.73 17.80
N ASP A 849 -35.94 9.19 16.69
CA ASP A 849 -37.28 9.76 16.64
C ASP A 849 -38.31 8.63 16.49
N LEU A 850 -38.86 8.14 17.62
CA LEU A 850 -39.74 6.96 17.63
C LEU A 850 -40.99 7.13 16.73
N ASP A 851 -41.47 8.35 16.52
CA ASP A 851 -42.62 8.62 15.64
C ASP A 851 -42.30 8.28 14.18
N ALA A 852 -41.01 8.28 13.80
CA ALA A 852 -40.54 7.91 12.47
C ALA A 852 -40.49 6.39 12.18
N TYR A 853 -40.73 5.57 13.21
CA TYR A 853 -40.68 4.10 13.15
C TYR A 853 -41.97 3.44 13.65
N ALA A 854 -42.99 4.23 14.03
CA ALA A 854 -44.30 3.71 14.39
C ALA A 854 -44.96 3.03 13.18
N GLU A 855 -45.47 1.80 13.38
CA GLU A 855 -46.12 0.98 12.34
C GLU A 855 -47.36 1.61 11.71
#